data_AF-A0A951ZC84-F1
#
_entry.id   AF-A0A951ZC84-F1
#
_cell.length_a   1.000
_cell.length_b   1.000
_cell.length_c   1.000
_cell.angle_alpha   90.00
_cell.angle_beta   90.00
_cell.angle_gamma   90.00
#
_symmetry.space_group_name_H-M   'P 1'
#
loop_
_entity.id
_entity.type
_entity.pdbx_description
1 polymer ?
#
loop_
_entity_poly.entity_id
_entity_poly.type
_entity_poly.pdbx_seq_one_letter_code
_entity_poly.pdbx_strand_id
1 'polypeptide(L)'
;MGPEILQRFVALAGGPDARIVVIPTAGEDSVYPADWTGLNGLKAAGARRLTVLHTKDRRIADSDSFIAPIRAARGIWFPGGRQWRLVDSYLGTRTERELRAVLARGGVIGGTSAGASILASYLVRGARANNTTMMAKGYEQGLGYLRNTAVDQHIVARNRQTDLQQVIAAHPELLGVGLDEGTAMVVRGDRAEIIGRGKAFVHNGRDPNDPGFPYLTLLPGDQYDLAARHVTARAADDSPLTEAFVDSLFAEFNTPATPGAAVLVAVDGRILLSKGYGLADLEARTPVTPHTNFRLASVTKQFTAMAAMLLVQDGKLRLDETLTDIFPDFPAYGSRITVRQLLTHTSGLQGYEDFVPDSQTIQVLDADVLRRMASLDSTYFAPGTRFRYSNSGYAVLAMIIEKRSGQRFADFLKARIFSRVGMPWTLAREEGRDAVQRRAYGYSRRDGAWLRTDQSSTSAVLGDGGIYSSVSELYRWSNALETRELLGDSLRALIFRRGTHADSTGVDYGFGWYLDTKFALPRMRHTGSSIGFRNAIIRYPTLRATIIVLTNRGNADASALAERIGDRLTAVSRDPRWVVQPSGVSSSFRGFSAVSGLVAWAGGSRGTVLRTVDGGSTWENVSPRGADSLDFRDVYGVSSRVAYAMSAGPAEQGQARIYRTSDGGQSWTLQWSDTTKGVFLDGIAFWDSTHGFAFSDPVDGHFVILRTENGTTWERVDPAHVPPALPGEAAFAASGTSVAVAGRTHGWIATGGGREARVLRTADRGRSWQVASAGISAGPSAGFFGIAFADERRGIAVAGDYTIPRSRGDVTMVTADGGITWRRASKWPSTGITGGVVVVPGASRPTFAAVGAYGTAFSTDFGATWTRGDTLTLYAIDFAVRDTGWAVGPRGRILNFRGSIP
;
A
#
# COMPACT_ATOMS: atom_id res chain seq x y z
N MET A 1 19.06 2.49 8.33
CA MET A 1 19.98 1.61 7.60
C MET A 1 20.05 0.28 8.33
N GLY A 2 19.90 -0.85 7.64
CA GLY A 2 20.00 -2.17 8.26
C GLY A 2 21.46 -2.57 8.53
N PRO A 3 21.71 -3.43 9.54
CA PRO A 3 23.06 -3.88 9.89
C PRO A 3 23.78 -4.60 8.75
N GLU A 4 23.05 -5.28 7.86
CA GLU A 4 23.57 -6.04 6.73
C GLU A 4 24.36 -5.17 5.73
N ILE A 5 23.93 -3.93 5.49
CA ILE A 5 24.61 -3.00 4.58
C ILE A 5 25.97 -2.57 5.15
N LEU A 6 26.00 -2.25 6.45
CA LEU A 6 27.24 -1.82 7.12
C LEU A 6 28.23 -2.98 7.27
N GLN A 7 27.74 -4.19 7.56
CA GLN A 7 28.56 -5.40 7.57
C GLN A 7 29.18 -5.66 6.20
N ARG A 8 28.39 -5.53 5.12
CA ARG A 8 28.90 -5.65 3.74
C ARG A 8 29.95 -4.59 3.43
N PHE A 9 29.75 -3.33 3.85
CA PHE A 9 30.73 -2.26 3.69
C PHE A 9 32.04 -2.58 4.43
N VAL A 10 31.98 -3.01 5.70
CA VAL A 10 33.17 -3.38 6.49
C VAL A 10 33.91 -4.55 5.84
N ALA A 11 33.19 -5.56 5.35
CA ALA A 11 33.80 -6.67 4.61
C ALA A 11 34.52 -6.18 3.33
N LEU A 12 33.88 -5.29 2.54
CA LEU A 12 34.49 -4.70 1.34
C LEU A 12 35.70 -3.81 1.64
N ALA A 13 35.75 -3.19 2.83
CA ALA A 13 36.91 -2.44 3.29
C ALA A 13 38.10 -3.34 3.68
N GLY A 14 37.92 -4.67 3.78
CA GLY A 14 38.95 -5.61 4.21
C GLY A 14 38.73 -6.18 5.62
N GLY A 15 37.54 -6.04 6.18
CA GLY A 15 37.14 -6.66 7.46
C GLY A 15 37.27 -5.75 8.69
N PRO A 16 37.09 -6.32 9.90
CA PRO A 16 37.04 -5.58 11.18
C PRO A 16 38.23 -4.64 11.44
N ASP A 17 39.43 -5.02 11.02
CA ASP A 17 40.67 -4.29 11.31
C ASP A 17 41.07 -3.30 10.19
N ALA A 18 40.27 -3.19 9.14
CA ALA A 18 40.44 -2.20 8.10
C ALA A 18 40.36 -0.78 8.66
N ARG A 19 41.27 0.10 8.22
CA ARG A 19 41.21 1.54 8.55
C ARG A 19 40.07 2.19 7.77
N ILE A 20 39.04 2.61 8.49
CA ILE A 20 37.84 3.24 7.93
C ILE A 20 37.78 4.69 8.39
N VAL A 21 37.73 5.62 7.44
CA VAL A 21 37.56 7.05 7.70
C VAL A 21 36.08 7.42 7.51
N VAL A 22 35.52 8.11 8.50
CA VAL A 22 34.14 8.60 8.50
C VAL A 22 34.17 10.12 8.33
N ILE A 23 33.49 10.63 7.30
CA ILE A 23 33.52 12.05 6.93
C ILE A 23 32.13 12.68 7.12
N PRO A 24 31.80 13.19 8.32
CA PRO A 24 30.47 13.70 8.67
C PRO A 24 30.17 15.11 8.15
N THR A 25 30.97 15.66 7.24
CA THR A 25 30.91 17.07 6.79
C THR A 25 29.59 17.51 6.17
N ALA A 26 28.75 16.58 5.73
CA ALA A 26 27.38 16.89 5.35
C ALA A 26 26.51 17.37 6.54
N GLY A 27 26.86 16.99 7.77
CA GLY A 27 26.19 17.38 9.00
C GLY A 27 26.34 18.85 9.36
N GLU A 28 25.65 19.27 10.41
CA GLU A 28 25.53 20.70 10.77
C GLU A 28 26.67 21.16 11.67
N ASP A 29 27.17 20.26 12.51
CA ASP A 29 28.15 20.56 13.55
C ASP A 29 29.43 21.16 12.95
N SER A 30 30.06 22.03 13.73
CA SER A 30 31.35 22.63 13.41
C SER A 30 32.53 21.73 13.77
N VAL A 31 32.33 20.80 14.71
CA VAL A 31 33.35 19.86 15.22
C VAL A 31 32.69 18.50 15.49
N TYR A 32 33.42 17.43 15.20
CA TYR A 32 33.01 16.06 15.52
C TYR A 32 34.06 15.40 16.42
N PRO A 33 33.71 14.93 17.63
CA PRO A 33 34.67 14.29 18.52
C PRO A 33 35.09 12.90 18.00
N ALA A 34 36.23 12.39 18.45
CA ALA A 34 36.77 11.11 18.00
C ALA A 34 35.86 9.91 18.32
N ASP A 35 35.07 10.01 19.38
CA ASP A 35 34.10 9.00 19.85
C ASP A 35 32.66 9.30 19.39
N TRP A 36 32.49 10.19 18.40
CA TRP A 36 31.18 10.61 17.89
C TRP A 36 30.21 9.44 17.69
N THR A 37 28.98 9.60 18.18
CA THR A 37 27.94 8.57 18.20
C THR A 37 27.57 8.04 16.82
N GLY A 38 27.80 8.81 15.76
CA GLY A 38 27.63 8.34 14.38
C GLY A 38 28.53 7.17 13.97
N LEU A 39 29.54 6.83 14.77
CA LEU A 39 30.36 5.63 14.60
C LEU A 39 29.67 4.33 15.05
N ASN A 40 28.63 4.41 15.87
CA ASN A 40 28.03 3.24 16.52
C ASN A 40 27.54 2.17 15.55
N GLY A 41 27.02 2.57 14.38
CA GLY A 41 26.60 1.63 13.35
C GLY A 41 27.75 0.79 12.79
N LEU A 42 28.88 1.42 12.48
CA LEU A 42 30.07 0.73 11.97
C LEU A 42 30.74 -0.13 13.06
N LYS A 43 30.75 0.35 14.31
CA LYS A 43 31.20 -0.45 15.47
C LYS A 43 30.35 -1.70 15.66
N ALA A 44 29.03 -1.57 15.60
CA ALA A 44 28.10 -2.69 15.68
C ALA A 44 28.24 -3.67 14.49
N ALA A 45 28.69 -3.18 13.33
CA ALA A 45 29.04 -4.01 12.17
C ALA A 45 30.44 -4.65 12.26
N GLY A 46 31.17 -4.42 13.36
CA GLY A 46 32.46 -5.06 13.65
C GLY A 46 33.70 -4.23 13.33
N ALA A 47 33.57 -2.98 12.85
CA ALA A 47 34.74 -2.13 12.57
C ALA A 47 35.44 -1.67 13.86
N ARG A 48 36.77 -1.86 13.92
CA ARG A 48 37.61 -1.52 15.08
C ARG A 48 38.48 -0.28 14.88
N ARG A 49 38.92 0.01 13.65
CA ARG A 49 39.83 1.13 13.34
C ARG A 49 39.11 2.26 12.61
N LEU A 50 38.37 3.06 13.37
CA LEU A 50 37.58 4.19 12.88
C LEU A 50 38.29 5.51 13.13
N THR A 51 38.29 6.40 12.14
CA THR A 51 38.79 7.77 12.26
C THR A 51 37.72 8.75 11.77
N VAL A 52 37.32 9.70 12.60
CA VAL A 52 36.44 10.80 12.19
C VAL A 52 37.31 11.89 11.57
N LEU A 53 36.95 12.33 10.36
CA LEU A 53 37.69 13.35 9.62
C LEU A 53 36.73 14.41 9.08
N HIS A 54 36.85 15.65 9.55
CA HIS A 54 35.93 16.74 9.23
C HIS A 54 36.65 18.07 9.06
N THR A 55 36.27 18.83 8.03
CA THR A 55 36.57 20.26 7.89
C THR A 55 35.61 20.87 6.87
N LYS A 56 35.30 22.16 7.04
CA LYS A 56 34.61 23.00 6.04
C LYS A 56 35.56 24.00 5.36
N ASP A 57 36.81 24.10 5.82
CA ASP A 57 37.85 24.95 5.22
C ASP A 57 38.62 24.17 4.14
N ARG A 58 38.55 24.66 2.91
CA ARG A 58 39.24 24.06 1.74
C ARG A 58 40.75 24.03 1.90
N ARG A 59 41.36 25.02 2.58
CA ARG A 59 42.82 25.04 2.83
C ARG A 59 43.21 23.90 3.76
N ILE A 60 42.39 23.63 4.77
CA ILE A 60 42.59 22.47 5.66
C ILE A 60 42.38 21.18 4.87
N ALA A 61 41.33 21.10 4.04
CA ALA A 61 41.08 19.94 3.19
C ALA A 61 42.23 19.66 2.18
N ASP A 62 43.00 20.67 1.82
CA ASP A 62 44.19 20.57 0.96
C ASP A 62 45.50 20.29 1.71
N SER A 63 45.49 20.31 3.05
CA SER A 63 46.71 20.09 3.86
C SER A 63 47.14 18.62 3.90
N ASP A 64 48.45 18.37 3.98
CA ASP A 64 49.00 17.02 4.12
C ASP A 64 48.52 16.31 5.40
N SER A 65 48.37 17.07 6.50
CA SER A 65 47.85 16.54 7.77
C SER A 65 46.42 16.03 7.64
N PHE A 66 45.57 16.71 6.87
CA PHE A 66 44.16 16.33 6.72
C PHE A 66 43.99 15.08 5.85
N ILE A 67 44.78 14.94 4.79
CA ILE A 67 44.68 13.79 3.89
C ILE A 67 45.44 12.54 4.36
N ALA A 68 46.35 12.68 5.33
CA ALA A 68 47.17 11.56 5.82
C ALA A 68 46.33 10.34 6.29
N PRO A 69 45.23 10.50 7.05
CA PRO A 69 44.35 9.38 7.38
C PRO A 69 43.72 8.70 6.16
N ILE A 70 43.40 9.47 5.10
CA ILE A 70 42.78 8.95 3.87
C ILE A 70 43.75 8.05 3.11
N ARG A 71 45.04 8.43 3.02
CA ARG A 71 46.09 7.64 2.35
C ARG A 71 46.20 6.21 2.87
N ALA A 72 46.02 6.03 4.17
CA ALA A 72 46.06 4.72 4.83
C ALA A 72 44.70 4.02 4.90
N ALA A 73 43.60 4.68 4.49
CA ALA A 73 42.26 4.14 4.58
C ALA A 73 42.01 3.06 3.51
N ARG A 74 41.22 2.05 3.90
CA ARG A 74 40.63 1.05 3.01
C ARG A 74 39.13 1.22 2.85
N GLY A 75 38.48 1.98 3.73
CA GLY A 75 37.07 2.34 3.62
C GLY A 75 36.83 3.83 3.90
N ILE A 76 35.97 4.47 3.12
CA ILE A 76 35.45 5.81 3.39
C ILE A 76 33.94 5.75 3.55
N TRP A 77 33.42 6.35 4.62
CA TRP A 77 31.99 6.44 4.88
C TRP A 77 31.52 7.89 4.98
N PHE A 78 30.52 8.26 4.17
CA PHE A 78 29.84 9.56 4.23
C PHE A 78 28.46 9.43 4.90
N PRO A 79 28.27 9.95 6.13
CA PRO A 79 26.96 10.04 6.77
C PRO A 79 25.98 10.99 6.05
N GLY A 80 24.74 11.02 6.54
CA GLY A 80 23.70 11.92 6.04
C GLY A 80 23.91 13.40 6.41
N GLY A 81 23.08 14.28 5.85
CA GLY A 81 23.16 15.72 6.05
C GLY A 81 22.78 16.47 4.77
N ARG A 82 23.57 17.49 4.40
CA ARG A 82 23.43 18.30 3.18
C ARG A 82 24.62 18.09 2.25
N GLN A 83 24.38 17.48 1.09
CA GLN A 83 25.41 17.07 0.14
C GLN A 83 26.23 18.25 -0.45
N TRP A 84 25.64 19.44 -0.56
CA TRP A 84 26.36 20.63 -1.05
C TRP A 84 27.52 21.04 -0.13
N ARG A 85 27.46 20.73 1.18
CA ARG A 85 28.57 21.00 2.11
C ARG A 85 29.81 20.17 1.77
N LEU A 86 29.64 18.97 1.24
CA LEU A 86 30.75 18.13 0.77
C LEU A 86 31.37 18.69 -0.52
N VAL A 87 30.54 19.23 -1.42
CA VAL A 87 31.03 19.92 -2.62
C VAL A 87 31.89 21.13 -2.23
N ASP A 88 31.35 22.03 -1.41
CA ASP A 88 32.07 23.24 -0.97
C ASP A 88 33.40 22.90 -0.30
N SER A 89 33.43 21.85 0.51
CA SER A 89 34.60 21.48 1.30
C SER A 89 35.65 20.71 0.51
N TYR A 90 35.25 19.83 -0.42
CA TYR A 90 36.16 18.81 -0.97
C TYR A 90 36.29 18.80 -2.49
N LEU A 91 35.30 19.26 -3.26
CA LEU A 91 35.38 19.20 -4.73
C LEU A 91 36.58 20.03 -5.23
N GLY A 92 37.46 19.45 -6.04
CA GLY A 92 38.68 20.05 -6.57
C GLY A 92 39.90 20.01 -5.63
N THR A 93 39.75 19.53 -4.40
CA THR A 93 40.84 19.50 -3.40
C THR A 93 41.71 18.23 -3.51
N ARG A 94 42.85 18.21 -2.81
CA ARG A 94 43.66 17.01 -2.55
C ARG A 94 42.87 15.94 -1.82
N THR A 95 41.93 16.32 -0.94
CA THR A 95 41.03 15.36 -0.29
C THR A 95 40.25 14.56 -1.34
N GLU A 96 39.63 15.19 -2.33
CA GLU A 96 38.92 14.47 -3.40
C GLU A 96 39.85 13.51 -4.15
N ARG A 97 41.07 13.95 -4.50
CA ARG A 97 42.06 13.12 -5.20
C ARG A 97 42.45 11.88 -4.39
N GLU A 98 42.70 12.04 -3.09
CA GLU A 98 43.08 10.94 -2.20
C GLU A 98 41.91 9.99 -1.92
N LEU A 99 40.67 10.51 -1.90
CA LEU A 99 39.46 9.69 -1.87
C LEU A 99 39.37 8.82 -3.14
N ARG A 100 39.57 9.38 -4.34
CA ARG A 100 39.64 8.57 -5.58
C ARG A 100 40.74 7.50 -5.51
N ALA A 101 41.88 7.84 -4.92
CA ALA A 101 42.97 6.89 -4.74
C ALA A 101 42.58 5.70 -3.85
N VAL A 102 41.61 5.84 -2.92
CA VAL A 102 41.08 4.71 -2.12
C VAL A 102 40.51 3.62 -3.02
N LEU A 103 39.70 4.01 -4.01
CA LEU A 103 39.13 3.06 -4.97
C LEU A 103 40.22 2.44 -5.85
N ALA A 104 41.19 3.24 -6.30
CA ALA A 104 42.30 2.77 -7.14
C ALA A 104 43.16 1.69 -6.45
N ARG A 105 43.29 1.74 -5.11
CA ARG A 105 43.99 0.71 -4.31
C ARG A 105 43.10 -0.44 -3.82
N GLY A 106 41.89 -0.57 -4.36
CA GLY A 106 40.93 -1.63 -4.02
C GLY A 106 40.22 -1.44 -2.68
N GLY A 107 40.12 -0.22 -2.18
CA GLY A 107 39.25 0.14 -1.06
C GLY A 107 37.80 0.39 -1.49
N VAL A 108 36.95 0.76 -0.54
CA VAL A 108 35.52 1.02 -0.75
C VAL A 108 35.13 2.42 -0.29
N ILE A 109 34.21 3.07 -1.01
CA ILE A 109 33.58 4.32 -0.61
C ILE A 109 32.07 4.09 -0.57
N GLY A 110 31.43 4.49 0.53
CA GLY A 110 29.99 4.36 0.71
C GLY A 110 29.42 5.54 1.50
N GLY A 111 28.09 5.62 1.55
CA GLY A 111 27.44 6.64 2.34
C GLY A 111 25.93 6.48 2.42
N THR A 112 25.32 7.33 3.26
CA THR A 112 23.87 7.34 3.50
C THR A 112 23.30 8.70 3.13
N SER A 113 22.05 8.74 2.65
CA SER A 113 21.36 10.01 2.36
C SER A 113 22.23 10.92 1.45
N ALA A 114 22.61 12.11 1.93
CA ALA A 114 23.54 13.02 1.26
C ALA A 114 24.87 12.35 0.88
N GLY A 115 25.38 11.47 1.74
CA GLY A 115 26.59 10.70 1.48
C GLY A 115 26.45 9.62 0.40
N ALA A 116 25.22 9.21 0.04
CA ALA A 116 24.99 8.39 -1.14
C ALA A 116 24.89 9.27 -2.41
N SER A 117 24.12 10.37 -2.35
CA SER A 117 23.95 11.30 -3.46
C SER A 117 25.26 11.92 -3.94
N ILE A 118 26.17 12.26 -3.02
CA ILE A 118 27.46 12.88 -3.36
C ILE A 118 28.38 11.97 -4.18
N LEU A 119 28.17 10.64 -4.16
CA LEU A 119 29.00 9.70 -4.91
C LEU A 119 28.74 9.74 -6.42
N ALA A 120 27.58 10.26 -6.83
CA ALA A 120 27.18 10.37 -8.22
C ALA A 120 27.94 11.49 -8.95
N SER A 121 27.98 11.43 -10.29
CA SER A 121 28.51 12.53 -11.11
C SER A 121 27.65 13.78 -11.03
N TYR A 122 26.33 13.61 -11.10
CA TYR A 122 25.37 14.70 -11.03
C TYR A 122 24.77 14.79 -9.64
N LEU A 123 24.87 15.96 -9.02
CA LEU A 123 24.36 16.19 -7.69
C LEU A 123 22.92 16.70 -7.73
N VAL A 124 21.98 15.80 -7.42
CA VAL A 124 20.59 16.20 -7.18
C VAL A 124 20.42 16.78 -5.79
N ARG A 125 19.43 17.67 -5.62
CA ARG A 125 19.07 18.29 -4.32
C ARG A 125 20.22 19.08 -3.68
N GLY A 126 21.09 19.64 -4.52
CA GLY A 126 22.23 20.47 -4.10
C GLY A 126 21.86 21.88 -3.63
N ALA A 127 20.60 22.31 -3.75
CA ALA A 127 20.18 23.65 -3.35
C ALA A 127 20.53 23.94 -1.88
N ARG A 128 21.02 25.14 -1.58
CA ARG A 128 21.31 25.54 -0.18
C ARG A 128 20.05 25.79 0.63
N ALA A 129 19.01 26.35 0.00
CA ALA A 129 17.79 26.81 0.66
C ALA A 129 16.81 25.68 1.06
N ASN A 130 16.78 24.56 0.34
CA ASN A 130 15.82 23.48 0.57
C ASN A 130 16.35 22.13 0.05
N ASN A 131 15.66 21.03 0.33
CA ASN A 131 16.01 19.68 -0.15
C ASN A 131 15.03 19.13 -1.20
N THR A 132 14.19 19.97 -1.78
CA THR A 132 13.15 19.60 -2.76
C THR A 132 13.54 19.97 -4.19
N THR A 133 14.34 21.02 -4.37
CA THR A 133 14.87 21.43 -5.67
C THR A 133 15.83 20.38 -6.23
N MET A 134 15.41 19.64 -7.27
CA MET A 134 16.21 18.54 -7.83
C MET A 134 17.48 19.02 -8.54
N MET A 135 17.42 20.10 -9.31
CA MET A 135 18.53 20.67 -10.06
C MET A 135 18.81 22.07 -9.54
N ALA A 136 20.01 22.30 -9.01
CA ALA A 136 20.39 23.56 -8.39
C ALA A 136 21.61 24.16 -9.09
N LYS A 137 21.46 25.38 -9.62
CA LYS A 137 22.51 26.06 -10.38
C LYS A 137 23.79 26.22 -9.54
N GLY A 138 24.92 25.79 -10.09
CA GLY A 138 26.24 25.81 -9.42
C GLY A 138 26.50 24.63 -8.48
N TYR A 139 25.54 23.70 -8.36
CA TYR A 139 25.61 22.49 -7.54
C TYR A 139 25.23 21.25 -8.33
N GLU A 140 25.51 21.22 -9.63
CA GLU A 140 25.22 20.09 -10.51
C GLU A 140 26.30 19.01 -10.40
N GLN A 141 27.49 19.33 -9.90
CA GLN A 141 28.62 18.40 -9.82
C GLN A 141 28.70 17.71 -8.45
N GLY A 142 28.65 16.38 -8.45
CA GLY A 142 29.02 15.53 -7.31
C GLY A 142 30.50 15.12 -7.36
N LEU A 143 30.92 14.22 -6.46
CA LEU A 143 32.29 13.70 -6.45
C LEU A 143 32.53 12.65 -7.55
N GLY A 144 31.49 12.18 -8.26
CA GLY A 144 31.65 11.41 -9.50
C GLY A 144 32.46 10.13 -9.35
N TYR A 145 32.24 9.37 -8.27
CA TYR A 145 32.74 8.00 -8.13
C TYR A 145 31.87 7.02 -8.92
N LEU A 146 30.56 7.29 -8.97
CA LEU A 146 29.60 6.63 -9.85
C LEU A 146 29.35 7.51 -11.08
N ARG A 147 30.00 7.17 -12.19
CA ARG A 147 30.05 8.02 -13.39
C ARG A 147 28.72 8.03 -14.15
N ASN A 148 28.39 9.17 -14.78
CA ASN A 148 27.17 9.34 -15.60
C ASN A 148 25.87 8.98 -14.86
N THR A 149 25.83 9.26 -13.55
CA THR A 149 24.65 8.98 -12.72
C THR A 149 24.19 10.19 -11.92
N ALA A 150 22.92 10.16 -11.53
CA ALA A 150 22.30 10.98 -10.50
C ALA A 150 21.69 10.05 -9.45
N VAL A 151 22.02 10.22 -8.16
CA VAL A 151 21.51 9.35 -7.07
C VAL A 151 20.57 10.12 -6.14
N ASP A 152 19.31 9.68 -6.07
CA ASP A 152 18.31 10.24 -5.15
C ASP A 152 18.00 9.35 -3.94
N GLN A 153 17.65 10.08 -2.90
CA GLN A 153 17.29 9.78 -1.53
C GLN A 153 15.88 9.29 -1.14
N HIS A 154 15.73 8.26 -0.30
CA HIS A 154 14.51 8.00 0.51
C HIS A 154 13.21 8.02 -0.30
N ILE A 155 13.26 7.46 -1.51
CA ILE A 155 12.23 7.70 -2.51
C ILE A 155 10.86 7.13 -2.15
N VAL A 156 10.75 5.93 -1.56
CA VAL A 156 9.43 5.37 -1.21
C VAL A 156 8.95 6.01 0.08
N ALA A 157 9.81 6.09 1.09
CA ALA A 157 9.51 6.69 2.39
C ALA A 157 8.99 8.14 2.28
N ARG A 158 9.29 8.84 1.19
CA ARG A 158 8.85 10.22 0.93
C ARG A 158 7.93 10.40 -0.26
N ASN A 159 7.52 9.31 -0.92
CA ASN A 159 6.69 9.33 -2.13
C ASN A 159 7.29 10.18 -3.29
N ARG A 160 8.56 9.91 -3.62
CA ARG A 160 9.41 10.67 -4.57
C ARG A 160 9.97 9.82 -5.69
N GLN A 161 9.39 8.65 -5.94
CA GLN A 161 9.90 7.69 -6.92
C GLN A 161 9.96 8.29 -8.33
N THR A 162 9.21 9.36 -8.63
CA THR A 162 9.20 10.02 -9.94
C THR A 162 10.10 11.26 -10.02
N ASP A 163 10.65 11.74 -8.90
CA ASP A 163 11.34 13.05 -8.86
C ASP A 163 12.54 13.13 -9.81
N LEU A 164 13.25 12.03 -10.03
CA LEU A 164 14.40 11.96 -10.94
C LEU A 164 14.03 12.10 -12.41
N GLN A 165 12.76 11.94 -12.81
CA GLN A 165 12.36 12.06 -14.21
C GLN A 165 12.69 13.43 -14.80
N GLN A 166 12.51 14.51 -14.03
CA GLN A 166 12.83 15.86 -14.49
C GLN A 166 14.34 16.03 -14.74
N VAL A 167 15.17 15.35 -13.95
CA VAL A 167 16.63 15.37 -14.11
C VAL A 167 17.00 14.62 -15.37
N ILE A 168 16.42 13.44 -15.60
CA ILE A 168 16.64 12.63 -16.80
C ILE A 168 16.14 13.32 -18.07
N ALA A 169 15.01 14.04 -17.99
CA ALA A 169 14.50 14.80 -19.12
C ALA A 169 15.45 15.94 -19.52
N ALA A 170 16.09 16.60 -18.54
CA ALA A 170 17.09 17.64 -18.78
C ALA A 170 18.47 17.07 -19.17
N HIS A 171 18.80 15.88 -18.68
CA HIS A 171 20.10 15.21 -18.82
C HIS A 171 19.93 13.74 -19.26
N PRO A 172 19.52 13.49 -20.52
CA PRO A 172 19.22 12.14 -21.01
C PRO A 172 20.44 11.22 -21.10
N GLU A 173 21.66 11.77 -20.98
CA GLU A 173 22.90 11.02 -20.84
C GLU A 173 23.07 10.36 -19.48
N LEU A 174 22.38 10.84 -18.43
CA LEU A 174 22.50 10.29 -17.08
C LEU A 174 21.65 9.03 -16.87
N LEU A 175 22.13 8.16 -15.99
CA LEU A 175 21.31 7.12 -15.36
C LEU A 175 20.84 7.61 -13.99
N GLY A 176 19.53 7.64 -13.76
CA GLY A 176 18.98 8.04 -12.47
C GLY A 176 18.84 6.84 -11.56
N VAL A 177 19.34 6.92 -10.33
CA VAL A 177 19.27 5.84 -9.34
C VAL A 177 18.58 6.37 -8.10
N GLY A 178 17.36 5.94 -7.86
CA GLY A 178 16.68 6.16 -6.60
C GLY A 178 16.98 5.02 -5.63
N LEU A 179 17.42 5.35 -4.41
CA LEU A 179 17.54 4.39 -3.30
C LEU A 179 16.50 4.64 -2.20
N ASP A 180 15.78 3.59 -1.81
CA ASP A 180 14.87 3.66 -0.66
C ASP A 180 15.59 3.42 0.68
N GLU A 181 14.91 3.70 1.79
CA GLU A 181 15.48 3.50 3.12
C GLU A 181 15.82 2.03 3.40
N GLY A 182 17.07 1.77 3.81
CA GLY A 182 17.52 0.40 4.07
C GLY A 182 17.86 -0.39 2.80
N THR A 183 18.12 0.32 1.68
CA THR A 183 18.67 -0.24 0.45
C THR A 183 20.06 0.33 0.18
N ALA A 184 20.95 -0.46 -0.41
CA ALA A 184 22.17 0.02 -1.02
C ALA A 184 22.41 -0.64 -2.38
N MET A 185 23.12 0.07 -3.25
CA MET A 185 23.63 -0.43 -4.52
C MET A 185 25.15 -0.56 -4.41
N VAL A 186 25.65 -1.79 -4.39
CA VAL A 186 27.09 -2.09 -4.34
C VAL A 186 27.61 -2.14 -5.77
N VAL A 187 28.56 -1.28 -6.11
CA VAL A 187 29.06 -1.14 -7.48
C VAL A 187 30.53 -1.56 -7.58
N ARG A 188 30.85 -2.39 -8.59
CA ARG A 188 32.22 -2.77 -8.97
C ARG A 188 32.35 -2.72 -10.49
N GLY A 189 33.14 -1.77 -11.00
CA GLY A 189 33.13 -1.46 -12.44
C GLY A 189 31.73 -0.98 -12.84
N ASP A 190 31.16 -1.59 -13.88
CA ASP A 190 29.80 -1.29 -14.34
C ASP A 190 28.73 -2.20 -13.69
N ARG A 191 29.13 -3.18 -12.87
CA ARG A 191 28.20 -4.11 -12.23
C ARG A 191 27.72 -3.58 -10.89
N ALA A 192 26.40 -3.58 -10.71
CA ALA A 192 25.72 -3.21 -9.48
C ALA A 192 24.98 -4.41 -8.89
N GLU A 193 25.02 -4.56 -7.57
CA GLU A 193 24.23 -5.51 -6.78
C GLU A 193 23.35 -4.72 -5.80
N ILE A 194 22.05 -4.99 -5.76
CA ILE A 194 21.15 -4.39 -4.77
C ILE A 194 21.17 -5.23 -3.49
N ILE A 195 21.33 -4.57 -2.35
CA ILE A 195 21.33 -5.23 -1.03
C ILE A 195 20.44 -4.47 -0.05
N GLY A 196 20.10 -5.15 1.05
CA GLY A 196 19.27 -4.60 2.11
C GLY A 196 17.84 -5.16 2.06
N ARG A 197 16.88 -4.37 2.53
CA ARG A 197 15.48 -4.80 2.71
C ARG A 197 14.46 -4.00 1.90
N GLY A 198 14.87 -2.84 1.38
CA GLY A 198 14.02 -1.98 0.56
C GLY A 198 14.25 -2.24 -0.93
N LYS A 199 13.99 -1.24 -1.76
CA LYS A 199 14.17 -1.33 -3.22
C LYS A 199 15.03 -0.20 -3.77
N ALA A 200 15.53 -0.42 -4.97
CA ALA A 200 16.15 0.61 -5.79
C ALA A 200 15.33 0.82 -7.07
N PHE A 201 15.45 2.00 -7.66
CA PHE A 201 14.71 2.38 -8.86
C PHE A 201 15.69 2.97 -9.86
N VAL A 202 15.60 2.53 -11.10
CA VAL A 202 16.45 3.01 -12.17
C VAL A 202 15.63 3.77 -13.20
N HIS A 203 15.94 5.06 -13.33
CA HIS A 203 15.41 5.92 -14.36
C HIS A 203 16.36 5.94 -15.55
N ASN A 204 15.78 6.01 -16.76
CA ASN A 204 16.53 5.92 -18.02
C ASN A 204 17.21 4.56 -18.24
N GLY A 205 16.65 3.50 -17.66
CA GLY A 205 17.01 2.11 -17.97
C GLY A 205 16.61 1.74 -19.40
N ARG A 206 17.27 0.74 -19.97
CA ARG A 206 17.07 0.23 -21.33
C ARG A 206 16.78 -1.27 -21.33
N ASP A 207 16.17 -1.77 -20.26
CA ASP A 207 15.84 -3.18 -20.14
C ASP A 207 14.70 -3.56 -21.10
N PRO A 208 14.92 -4.48 -22.06
CA PRO A 208 13.90 -4.86 -23.02
C PRO A 208 12.76 -5.70 -22.39
N ASN A 209 13.03 -6.37 -21.26
CA ASN A 209 12.10 -7.28 -20.59
C ASN A 209 11.35 -6.60 -19.45
N ASP A 210 11.89 -5.50 -18.92
CA ASP A 210 11.21 -4.65 -17.94
C ASP A 210 11.00 -3.24 -18.50
N PRO A 211 9.94 -3.03 -19.32
CA PRO A 211 9.61 -1.73 -19.89
C PRO A 211 9.18 -0.67 -18.85
N GLY A 212 9.21 -0.99 -17.55
CA GLY A 212 8.73 -0.21 -16.43
C GLY A 212 9.01 1.29 -16.56
N PHE A 213 7.96 2.03 -16.88
CA PHE A 213 7.96 3.49 -16.88
C PHE A 213 7.19 3.96 -15.64
N PRO A 214 7.69 4.97 -14.91
CA PRO A 214 8.84 5.82 -15.27
C PRO A 214 10.22 5.31 -14.80
N TYR A 215 10.27 4.13 -14.20
CA TYR A 215 11.50 3.53 -13.69
C TYR A 215 11.41 2.00 -13.67
N LEU A 216 12.57 1.36 -13.77
CA LEU A 216 12.76 -0.06 -13.50
C LEU A 216 12.93 -0.27 -11.99
N THR A 217 12.22 -1.25 -11.43
CA THR A 217 12.34 -1.59 -9.99
C THR A 217 13.36 -2.71 -9.81
N LEU A 218 14.32 -2.51 -8.91
CA LEU A 218 15.29 -3.52 -8.48
C LEU A 218 15.06 -3.91 -7.02
N LEU A 219 15.06 -5.21 -6.75
CA LEU A 219 14.92 -5.78 -5.40
C LEU A 219 16.29 -6.25 -4.87
N PRO A 220 16.44 -6.45 -3.54
CA PRO A 220 17.65 -7.03 -2.97
C PRO A 220 17.99 -8.37 -3.62
N GLY A 221 19.26 -8.54 -4.01
CA GLY A 221 19.78 -9.67 -4.78
C GLY A 221 19.78 -9.46 -6.30
N ASP A 222 19.05 -8.47 -6.83
CA ASP A 222 19.11 -8.14 -8.25
C ASP A 222 20.49 -7.57 -8.61
N GLN A 223 20.94 -7.88 -9.83
CA GLN A 223 22.16 -7.36 -10.44
C GLN A 223 21.83 -6.53 -11.69
N TYR A 224 22.53 -5.42 -11.85
CA TYR A 224 22.30 -4.46 -12.91
C TYR A 224 23.61 -4.01 -13.55
N ASP A 225 23.62 -3.88 -14.87
CA ASP A 225 24.72 -3.30 -15.62
C ASP A 225 24.46 -1.80 -15.85
N LEU A 226 25.27 -0.95 -15.23
CA LEU A 226 25.13 0.50 -15.28
C LEU A 226 25.44 1.09 -16.66
N ALA A 227 26.35 0.47 -17.41
CA ALA A 227 26.77 0.95 -18.73
C ALA A 227 25.77 0.51 -19.81
N ALA A 228 25.41 -0.77 -19.82
CA ALA A 228 24.43 -1.35 -20.74
C ALA A 228 22.98 -1.03 -20.36
N ARG A 229 22.75 -0.58 -19.12
CA ARG A 229 21.46 -0.12 -18.57
C ARG A 229 20.36 -1.18 -18.56
N HIS A 230 20.69 -2.41 -18.17
CA HIS A 230 19.69 -3.47 -18.04
C HIS A 230 20.02 -4.39 -16.87
N VAL A 231 19.04 -5.19 -16.46
CA VAL A 231 19.20 -6.20 -15.41
C VAL A 231 19.98 -7.38 -15.95
N THR A 232 21.08 -7.76 -15.30
CA THR A 232 21.90 -8.92 -15.68
C THR A 232 21.51 -10.19 -14.95
N ALA A 233 20.96 -10.06 -13.74
CA ALA A 233 20.41 -11.17 -12.98
C ALA A 233 19.31 -10.66 -12.04
N ARG A 234 18.23 -11.42 -11.89
CA ARG A 234 17.23 -11.18 -10.85
C ARG A 234 17.49 -12.09 -9.66
N ALA A 235 17.24 -11.59 -8.45
CA ALA A 235 17.16 -12.43 -7.26
C ALA A 235 16.11 -13.54 -7.50
N ALA A 236 16.34 -14.71 -6.91
CA ALA A 236 15.34 -15.78 -6.89
C ALA A 236 14.01 -15.21 -6.40
N ASP A 237 12.96 -15.47 -7.17
CA ASP A 237 11.59 -15.08 -6.82
C ASP A 237 10.93 -16.26 -6.12
N ASP A 238 10.56 -16.09 -4.86
CA ASP A 238 9.80 -17.07 -4.10
C ASP A 238 8.30 -17.06 -4.49
N SER A 239 7.93 -16.31 -5.52
CA SER A 239 6.59 -16.35 -6.11
C SER A 239 6.22 -17.78 -6.51
N PRO A 240 4.97 -18.19 -6.28
CA PRO A 240 4.48 -19.51 -6.70
C PRO A 240 4.25 -19.56 -8.22
N LEU A 241 4.40 -18.43 -8.90
CA LEU A 241 4.24 -18.31 -10.33
C LEU A 241 5.55 -18.70 -11.01
N THR A 242 5.56 -19.86 -11.64
CA THR A 242 6.67 -20.28 -12.51
C THR A 242 6.31 -20.03 -13.97
N GLU A 243 7.32 -19.80 -14.82
CA GLU A 243 7.12 -19.71 -16.26
C GLU A 243 6.43 -20.97 -16.81
N ALA A 244 6.85 -22.16 -16.35
CA ALA A 244 6.22 -23.42 -16.73
C ALA A 244 4.72 -23.50 -16.40
N PHE A 245 4.31 -22.95 -15.25
CA PHE A 245 2.89 -22.87 -14.91
C PHE A 245 2.14 -21.99 -15.92
N VAL A 246 2.67 -20.81 -16.24
CA VAL A 246 2.01 -19.92 -17.21
C VAL A 246 2.01 -20.52 -18.60
N ASP A 247 3.13 -21.11 -19.05
CA ASP A 247 3.20 -21.82 -20.34
C ASP A 247 2.14 -22.91 -20.47
N SER A 248 1.83 -23.62 -19.38
CA SER A 248 0.75 -24.62 -19.37
C SER A 248 -0.65 -24.01 -19.60
N LEU A 249 -0.88 -22.77 -19.16
CA LEU A 249 -2.13 -22.05 -19.39
C LEU A 249 -2.29 -21.61 -20.84
N PHE A 250 -1.17 -21.31 -21.51
CA PHE A 250 -1.13 -20.79 -22.88
C PHE A 250 -0.78 -21.85 -23.93
N ALA A 251 -0.77 -23.13 -23.58
CA ALA A 251 -0.39 -24.22 -24.49
C ALA A 251 -1.19 -24.22 -25.81
N GLU A 252 -2.49 -23.89 -25.76
CA GLU A 252 -3.35 -23.79 -26.96
C GLU A 252 -2.96 -22.64 -27.91
N PHE A 253 -2.20 -21.66 -27.43
CA PHE A 253 -1.64 -20.56 -28.22
C PHE A 253 -0.28 -20.90 -28.81
N ASN A 254 0.42 -21.88 -28.25
CA ASN A 254 1.80 -22.18 -28.57
C ASN A 254 1.92 -23.20 -29.73
N THR A 255 1.29 -22.91 -30.87
CA THR A 255 1.42 -23.75 -32.08
C THR A 255 1.72 -22.90 -33.33
N PRO A 256 2.45 -23.43 -34.34
CA PRO A 256 3.01 -22.63 -35.44
C PRO A 256 2.02 -21.96 -36.42
N ALA A 257 0.72 -22.19 -36.26
CA ALA A 257 -0.31 -21.76 -37.22
C ALA A 257 -1.59 -21.25 -36.54
N THR A 258 -1.50 -20.82 -35.28
CA THR A 258 -2.67 -20.34 -34.55
C THR A 258 -2.52 -18.87 -34.16
N PRO A 259 -3.65 -18.11 -34.08
CA PRO A 259 -3.61 -16.76 -33.56
C PRO A 259 -3.09 -16.78 -32.13
N GLY A 260 -2.41 -15.74 -31.71
CA GLY A 260 -1.66 -15.71 -30.48
C GLY A 260 -2.32 -15.04 -29.27
N ALA A 261 -1.49 -14.91 -28.24
CA ALA A 261 -1.78 -14.19 -27.01
C ALA A 261 -0.50 -13.59 -26.43
N ALA A 262 -0.63 -12.46 -25.73
CA ALA A 262 0.42 -11.88 -24.92
C ALA A 262 -0.02 -11.84 -23.45
N VAL A 263 0.90 -12.11 -22.54
CA VAL A 263 0.68 -12.07 -21.10
C VAL A 263 1.79 -11.28 -20.41
N LEU A 264 1.40 -10.46 -19.43
CA LEU A 264 2.33 -9.83 -18.50
C LEU A 264 1.82 -9.99 -17.07
N VAL A 265 2.72 -10.39 -16.17
CA VAL A 265 2.47 -10.53 -14.74
C VAL A 265 3.54 -9.76 -13.99
N ALA A 266 3.12 -8.81 -13.16
CA ALA A 266 4.02 -8.01 -12.32
C ALA A 266 3.51 -7.98 -10.88
N VAL A 267 4.45 -8.02 -9.94
CA VAL A 267 4.19 -7.90 -8.50
C VAL A 267 5.15 -6.87 -7.94
N ASP A 268 4.59 -5.88 -7.25
CA ASP A 268 5.35 -4.91 -6.47
C ASP A 268 6.41 -4.14 -7.28
N GLY A 269 6.06 -3.85 -8.54
CA GLY A 269 6.89 -3.13 -9.52
C GLY A 269 7.87 -4.00 -10.30
N ARG A 270 8.00 -5.29 -9.96
CA ARG A 270 8.84 -6.27 -10.68
C ARG A 270 7.98 -7.08 -11.64
N ILE A 271 8.41 -7.18 -12.90
CA ILE A 271 7.81 -8.11 -13.86
C ILE A 271 8.32 -9.53 -13.54
N LEU A 272 7.37 -10.43 -13.28
CA LEU A 272 7.65 -11.85 -13.05
C LEU A 272 7.65 -12.63 -14.36
N LEU A 273 6.78 -12.24 -15.29
CA LEU A 273 6.68 -12.83 -16.62
C LEU A 273 6.16 -11.79 -17.62
N SER A 274 6.73 -11.78 -18.83
CA SER A 274 6.24 -11.02 -19.98
C SER A 274 6.52 -11.83 -21.25
N LYS A 275 5.47 -12.39 -21.87
CA LYS A 275 5.64 -13.39 -22.96
C LYS A 275 4.55 -13.29 -24.02
N GLY A 276 4.90 -13.68 -25.24
CA GLY A 276 3.99 -13.85 -26.38
C GLY A 276 3.94 -15.31 -26.83
N TYR A 277 2.77 -15.75 -27.30
CA TYR A 277 2.50 -17.09 -27.82
C TYR A 277 1.78 -16.97 -29.16
N GLY A 278 2.05 -17.87 -30.10
CA GLY A 278 1.36 -17.91 -31.40
C GLY A 278 1.65 -16.71 -32.30
N LEU A 279 0.73 -16.43 -33.23
CA LEU A 279 0.92 -15.43 -34.29
C LEU A 279 0.00 -14.21 -34.15
N ALA A 280 0.58 -13.03 -34.32
CA ALA A 280 -0.11 -11.74 -34.44
C ALA A 280 -0.79 -11.60 -35.80
N ASP A 281 -0.17 -12.16 -36.85
CA ASP A 281 -0.66 -12.21 -38.22
C ASP A 281 -0.40 -13.62 -38.76
N LEU A 282 -1.46 -14.38 -39.04
CA LEU A 282 -1.39 -15.73 -39.60
C LEU A 282 -0.82 -15.72 -41.03
N GLU A 283 -1.27 -14.77 -41.84
CA GLU A 283 -0.93 -14.66 -43.25
C GLU A 283 0.54 -14.26 -43.42
N ALA A 284 1.03 -13.32 -42.62
CA ALA A 284 2.43 -12.91 -42.61
C ALA A 284 3.33 -13.76 -41.68
N ARG A 285 2.78 -14.77 -40.99
CA ARG A 285 3.45 -15.60 -39.98
C ARG A 285 4.23 -14.77 -38.93
N THR A 286 3.69 -13.62 -38.54
CA THR A 286 4.34 -12.72 -37.58
C THR A 286 4.06 -13.19 -36.15
N PRO A 287 5.08 -13.47 -35.32
CA PRO A 287 4.87 -13.94 -33.95
C PRO A 287 4.30 -12.84 -33.03
N VAL A 288 3.53 -13.25 -32.02
CA VAL A 288 3.18 -12.36 -30.91
C VAL A 288 4.40 -12.15 -30.01
N THR A 289 4.60 -10.90 -29.61
CA THR A 289 5.58 -10.50 -28.59
C THR A 289 4.87 -9.69 -27.50
N PRO A 290 5.52 -9.42 -26.35
CA PRO A 290 4.99 -8.48 -25.36
C PRO A 290 4.75 -7.05 -25.86
N HIS A 291 5.27 -6.71 -27.05
CA HIS A 291 5.10 -5.40 -27.69
C HIS A 291 4.11 -5.41 -28.85
N THR A 292 3.46 -6.53 -29.13
CA THR A 292 2.41 -6.62 -30.15
C THR A 292 1.17 -5.86 -29.68
N ASN A 293 0.65 -4.98 -30.54
CA ASN A 293 -0.52 -4.16 -30.26
C ASN A 293 -1.81 -4.86 -30.66
N PHE A 294 -2.67 -5.11 -29.68
CA PHE A 294 -4.01 -5.69 -29.84
C PHE A 294 -5.07 -4.61 -29.73
N ARG A 295 -6.20 -4.81 -30.42
CA ARG A 295 -7.40 -4.02 -30.12
C ARG A 295 -7.85 -4.33 -28.71
N LEU A 296 -7.93 -3.30 -27.86
CA LEU A 296 -8.29 -3.45 -26.45
C LEU A 296 -9.78 -3.74 -26.24
N ALA A 297 -10.63 -3.32 -27.19
CA ALA A 297 -12.06 -3.30 -27.01
C ALA A 297 -12.40 -2.59 -25.68
N SER A 298 -13.33 -3.10 -24.90
CA SER A 298 -13.81 -2.45 -23.67
C SER A 298 -12.76 -2.14 -22.59
N VAL A 299 -11.55 -2.71 -22.63
CA VAL A 299 -10.42 -2.25 -21.80
C VAL A 299 -10.06 -0.77 -22.09
N THR A 300 -10.48 -0.23 -23.24
CA THR A 300 -10.40 1.20 -23.63
C THR A 300 -11.08 2.14 -22.63
N LYS A 301 -12.16 1.70 -21.97
CA LYS A 301 -13.00 2.55 -21.11
C LYS A 301 -12.23 3.22 -19.97
N GLN A 302 -11.18 2.58 -19.46
CA GLN A 302 -10.31 3.17 -18.43
C GLN A 302 -9.62 4.47 -18.91
N PHE A 303 -9.28 4.57 -20.20
CA PHE A 303 -8.62 5.73 -20.79
C PHE A 303 -9.63 6.86 -21.05
N THR A 304 -10.82 6.53 -21.56
CA THR A 304 -11.92 7.49 -21.73
C THR A 304 -12.33 8.09 -20.39
N ALA A 305 -12.43 7.26 -19.35
CA ALA A 305 -12.70 7.69 -17.98
C ALA A 305 -11.62 8.64 -17.44
N MET A 306 -10.34 8.30 -17.64
CA MET A 306 -9.23 9.17 -17.25
C MET A 306 -9.24 10.51 -18.00
N ALA A 307 -9.55 10.51 -19.30
CA ALA A 307 -9.65 11.73 -20.08
C ALA A 307 -10.75 12.68 -19.57
N ALA A 308 -11.92 12.14 -19.20
CA ALA A 308 -12.96 12.91 -18.53
C ALA A 308 -12.47 13.48 -17.19
N MET A 309 -11.78 12.67 -16.38
CA MET A 309 -11.24 13.10 -15.08
C MET A 309 -10.13 14.16 -15.21
N LEU A 310 -9.33 14.14 -16.27
CA LEU A 310 -8.35 15.19 -16.56
C LEU A 310 -9.04 16.51 -16.87
N LEU A 311 -10.18 16.50 -17.57
CA LEU A 311 -11.00 17.71 -17.77
C LEU A 311 -11.65 18.20 -16.47
N VAL A 312 -12.03 17.28 -15.56
CA VAL A 312 -12.47 17.64 -14.21
C VAL A 312 -11.36 18.32 -13.41
N GLN A 313 -10.14 17.79 -13.48
CA GLN A 313 -8.97 18.41 -12.86
C GLN A 313 -8.68 19.80 -13.43
N ASP A 314 -8.84 19.98 -14.74
CA ASP A 314 -8.66 21.27 -15.42
C ASP A 314 -9.82 22.26 -15.17
N GLY A 315 -10.87 21.87 -14.43
CA GLY A 315 -12.05 22.69 -14.20
C GLY A 315 -12.96 22.88 -15.43
N LYS A 316 -12.76 22.07 -16.48
CA LYS A 316 -13.50 22.15 -17.76
C LYS A 316 -14.72 21.23 -17.83
N LEU A 317 -14.89 20.34 -16.86
CA LEU A 317 -15.99 19.40 -16.78
C LEU A 317 -16.33 19.17 -15.30
N ARG A 318 -17.62 19.12 -14.96
CA ARG A 318 -18.06 18.64 -13.65
C ARG A 318 -18.75 17.28 -13.79
N LEU A 319 -18.59 16.44 -12.78
CA LEU A 319 -19.16 15.09 -12.78
C LEU A 319 -20.70 15.08 -12.69
N ASP A 320 -21.30 16.18 -12.23
CA ASP A 320 -22.74 16.41 -12.10
C ASP A 320 -23.35 17.20 -13.26
N GLU A 321 -22.54 17.67 -14.24
CA GLU A 321 -23.07 18.21 -15.49
C GLU A 321 -23.92 17.17 -16.21
N THR A 322 -25.07 17.60 -16.72
CA THR A 322 -26.02 16.76 -17.44
C THR A 322 -25.77 16.78 -18.95
N LEU A 323 -26.37 15.84 -19.68
CA LEU A 323 -26.25 15.84 -21.15
C LEU A 323 -26.81 17.11 -21.79
N THR A 324 -27.87 17.70 -21.24
CA THR A 324 -28.44 18.97 -21.75
C THR A 324 -27.60 20.18 -21.39
N ASP A 325 -26.85 20.15 -20.27
CA ASP A 325 -25.88 21.21 -19.95
C ASP A 325 -24.71 21.24 -20.94
N ILE A 326 -24.35 20.07 -21.47
CA ILE A 326 -23.22 19.92 -22.40
C ILE A 326 -23.69 20.06 -23.85
N PHE A 327 -24.83 19.49 -24.20
CA PHE A 327 -25.46 19.50 -25.52
C PHE A 327 -26.87 20.07 -25.39
N PRO A 328 -27.06 21.39 -25.53
CA PRO A 328 -28.36 22.03 -25.34
C PRO A 328 -29.49 21.49 -26.23
N ASP A 329 -29.14 20.99 -27.42
CA ASP A 329 -30.09 20.40 -28.38
C ASP A 329 -30.42 18.92 -28.08
N PHE A 330 -29.85 18.35 -27.01
CA PHE A 330 -30.14 16.97 -26.62
C PHE A 330 -31.56 16.85 -26.05
N PRO A 331 -32.30 15.76 -26.30
CA PRO A 331 -33.67 15.60 -25.83
C PRO A 331 -33.82 15.72 -24.31
N ALA A 332 -35.01 16.14 -23.86
CA ALA A 332 -35.29 16.46 -22.46
C ALA A 332 -34.94 15.34 -21.46
N TYR A 333 -34.98 14.07 -21.87
CA TYR A 333 -34.59 12.95 -21.01
C TYR A 333 -33.10 13.02 -20.58
N GLY A 334 -32.25 13.72 -21.34
CA GLY A 334 -30.83 13.95 -21.02
C GLY A 334 -30.59 14.88 -19.83
N SER A 335 -31.59 15.67 -19.41
CA SER A 335 -31.51 16.60 -18.27
C SER A 335 -31.28 15.93 -16.92
N ARG A 336 -31.41 14.61 -16.86
CA ARG A 336 -31.17 13.80 -15.66
C ARG A 336 -29.95 12.90 -15.76
N ILE A 337 -29.30 12.85 -16.92
CA ILE A 337 -28.14 11.98 -17.16
C ILE A 337 -26.87 12.77 -16.95
N THR A 338 -26.15 12.48 -15.88
CA THR A 338 -24.89 13.13 -15.52
C THR A 338 -23.67 12.43 -16.12
N VAL A 339 -22.57 13.16 -16.26
CA VAL A 339 -21.25 12.60 -16.61
C VAL A 339 -20.87 11.43 -15.71
N ARG A 340 -21.11 11.55 -14.40
CA ARG A 340 -20.86 10.47 -13.42
C ARG A 340 -21.63 9.20 -13.77
N GLN A 341 -22.90 9.32 -14.19
CA GLN A 341 -23.73 8.17 -14.53
C GLN A 341 -23.31 7.49 -15.83
N LEU A 342 -22.72 8.23 -16.78
CA LEU A 342 -22.08 7.63 -17.96
C LEU A 342 -20.87 6.80 -17.55
N LEU A 343 -20.00 7.35 -16.67
CA LEU A 343 -18.80 6.68 -16.19
C LEU A 343 -19.08 5.43 -15.35
N THR A 344 -20.23 5.37 -14.67
CA THR A 344 -20.60 4.25 -13.77
C THR A 344 -21.62 3.29 -14.36
N HIS A 345 -21.98 3.42 -15.64
CA HIS A 345 -23.01 2.60 -16.30
C HIS A 345 -24.39 2.66 -15.63
N THR A 346 -24.78 3.85 -15.15
CA THR A 346 -26.06 4.09 -14.48
C THR A 346 -26.93 5.11 -15.22
N SER A 347 -26.61 5.43 -16.48
CA SER A 347 -27.34 6.41 -17.30
C SER A 347 -28.67 5.91 -17.84
N GLY A 348 -28.81 4.60 -18.06
CA GLY A 348 -29.97 4.01 -18.73
C GLY A 348 -30.01 4.22 -20.25
N LEU A 349 -28.96 4.79 -20.87
CA LEU A 349 -28.91 4.98 -22.33
C LEU A 349 -29.08 3.65 -23.09
N GLN A 350 -29.81 3.72 -24.21
CA GLN A 350 -30.04 2.56 -25.09
C GLN A 350 -28.74 2.11 -25.77
N GLY A 351 -28.59 0.81 -26.01
CA GLY A 351 -27.42 0.25 -26.70
C GLY A 351 -27.43 0.68 -28.17
N TYR A 352 -26.36 1.31 -28.66
CA TYR A 352 -26.33 1.78 -30.05
C TYR A 352 -26.23 0.62 -31.03
N GLU A 353 -25.67 -0.50 -30.58
CA GLU A 353 -25.48 -1.73 -31.34
C GLU A 353 -26.81 -2.34 -31.78
N ASP A 354 -27.88 -2.15 -30.98
CA ASP A 354 -29.24 -2.61 -31.30
C ASP A 354 -29.82 -1.89 -32.53
N PHE A 355 -29.19 -0.80 -32.99
CA PHE A 355 -29.62 0.00 -34.14
C PHE A 355 -28.70 -0.13 -35.36
N VAL A 356 -27.64 -0.93 -35.27
CA VAL A 356 -26.73 -1.17 -36.39
C VAL A 356 -27.25 -2.38 -37.17
N PRO A 357 -27.75 -2.21 -38.40
CA PRO A 357 -28.28 -3.34 -39.16
C PRO A 357 -27.16 -4.30 -39.56
N ASP A 358 -27.46 -5.59 -39.69
CA ASP A 358 -26.48 -6.61 -40.13
C ASP A 358 -25.88 -6.31 -41.51
N SER A 359 -26.59 -5.55 -42.35
CA SER A 359 -26.14 -5.09 -43.67
C SER A 359 -25.20 -3.87 -43.61
N GLN A 360 -24.96 -3.28 -42.44
CA GLN A 360 -24.10 -2.12 -42.28
C GLN A 360 -22.65 -2.47 -42.65
N THR A 361 -22.12 -1.84 -43.69
CA THR A 361 -20.71 -1.97 -44.11
C THR A 361 -19.86 -0.75 -43.75
N ILE A 362 -20.49 0.42 -43.56
CA ILE A 362 -19.82 1.66 -43.18
C ILE A 362 -19.61 1.68 -41.66
N GLN A 363 -18.45 2.15 -41.23
CA GLN A 363 -18.11 2.28 -39.81
C GLN A 363 -19.04 3.28 -39.11
N VAL A 364 -19.53 2.89 -37.93
CA VAL A 364 -20.21 3.78 -36.98
C VAL A 364 -19.15 4.55 -36.19
N LEU A 365 -19.32 5.86 -36.06
CA LEU A 365 -18.46 6.75 -35.26
C LEU A 365 -19.14 7.16 -33.96
N ASP A 366 -18.37 7.64 -32.97
CA ASP A 366 -18.92 8.19 -31.72
C ASP A 366 -19.95 9.31 -31.97
N ALA A 367 -19.74 10.11 -33.01
CA ALA A 367 -20.68 11.15 -33.44
C ALA A 367 -22.00 10.59 -33.99
N ASP A 368 -21.99 9.42 -34.66
CA ASP A 368 -23.21 8.73 -35.08
C ASP A 368 -23.99 8.22 -33.87
N VAL A 369 -23.28 7.70 -32.87
CA VAL A 369 -23.89 7.26 -31.61
C VAL A 369 -24.54 8.42 -30.88
N LEU A 370 -23.86 9.57 -30.76
CA LEU A 370 -24.45 10.77 -30.15
C LEU A 370 -25.70 11.23 -30.90
N ARG A 371 -25.63 11.32 -32.24
CA ARG A 371 -26.80 11.66 -33.08
C ARG A 371 -27.95 10.69 -32.88
N ARG A 372 -27.65 9.39 -32.79
CA ARG A 372 -28.67 8.36 -32.54
C ARG A 372 -29.29 8.51 -31.16
N MET A 373 -28.50 8.76 -30.11
CA MET A 373 -29.06 9.03 -28.78
C MET A 373 -29.93 10.29 -28.79
N ALA A 374 -29.51 11.34 -29.49
CA ALA A 374 -30.27 12.58 -29.62
C ALA A 374 -31.58 12.43 -30.44
N SER A 375 -31.77 11.32 -31.17
CA SER A 375 -33.02 11.04 -31.89
C SER A 375 -34.02 10.18 -31.10
N LEU A 376 -33.66 9.75 -29.89
CA LEU A 376 -34.53 8.95 -29.01
C LEU A 376 -35.23 9.85 -27.99
N ASP A 377 -36.24 9.30 -27.30
CA ASP A 377 -37.04 10.01 -26.30
C ASP A 377 -36.99 9.35 -24.90
N SER A 378 -36.30 8.23 -24.76
CA SER A 378 -36.39 7.35 -23.59
C SER A 378 -35.10 6.59 -23.27
N THR A 379 -34.98 6.18 -22.00
CA THR A 379 -33.93 5.32 -21.46
C THR A 379 -34.49 3.94 -21.09
N TYR A 380 -33.64 2.93 -20.94
CA TYR A 380 -34.07 1.62 -20.40
C TYR A 380 -34.59 1.72 -18.95
N PHE A 381 -34.08 2.70 -18.18
CA PHE A 381 -34.50 2.98 -16.80
C PHE A 381 -34.12 4.41 -16.40
N ALA A 382 -34.70 4.89 -15.30
CA ALA A 382 -34.41 6.20 -14.75
C ALA A 382 -32.93 6.35 -14.35
N PRO A 383 -32.21 7.41 -14.76
CA PRO A 383 -30.78 7.57 -14.47
C PRO A 383 -30.47 7.49 -12.97
N GLY A 384 -29.41 6.78 -12.61
CA GLY A 384 -28.95 6.55 -11.23
C GLY A 384 -29.68 5.44 -10.47
N THR A 385 -30.78 4.88 -11.02
CA THR A 385 -31.56 3.87 -10.29
C THR A 385 -31.02 2.46 -10.43
N ARG A 386 -30.36 2.14 -11.55
CA ARG A 386 -29.88 0.79 -11.86
C ARG A 386 -28.52 0.77 -12.53
N PHE A 387 -27.85 -0.37 -12.48
CA PHE A 387 -26.65 -0.65 -13.27
C PHE A 387 -27.00 -1.37 -14.57
N ARG A 388 -26.52 -0.85 -15.71
CA ARG A 388 -26.49 -1.56 -16.99
C ARG A 388 -25.32 -1.07 -17.83
N TYR A 389 -24.40 -2.00 -18.10
CA TYR A 389 -23.25 -1.75 -18.95
C TYR A 389 -23.65 -1.09 -20.28
N SER A 390 -23.05 0.05 -20.61
CA SER A 390 -23.44 0.88 -21.75
C SER A 390 -22.20 1.31 -22.56
N ASN A 391 -22.10 0.80 -23.78
CA ASN A 391 -21.12 1.27 -24.75
C ASN A 391 -21.50 2.67 -25.27
N SER A 392 -22.79 2.93 -25.50
CA SER A 392 -23.30 4.26 -25.85
C SER A 392 -22.87 5.34 -24.86
N GLY A 393 -22.89 5.06 -23.55
CA GLY A 393 -22.43 6.01 -22.54
C GLY A 393 -20.96 6.42 -22.72
N TYR A 394 -20.11 5.48 -23.12
CA TYR A 394 -18.69 5.73 -23.35
C TYR A 394 -18.39 6.38 -24.71
N ALA A 395 -19.18 6.08 -25.74
CA ALA A 395 -19.13 6.82 -27.01
C ALA A 395 -19.55 8.29 -26.82
N VAL A 396 -20.61 8.54 -26.04
CA VAL A 396 -21.04 9.90 -25.68
C VAL A 396 -19.98 10.61 -24.83
N LEU A 397 -19.30 9.91 -23.91
CA LEU A 397 -18.17 10.49 -23.16
C LEU A 397 -17.04 10.97 -24.07
N ALA A 398 -16.71 10.24 -25.15
CA ALA A 398 -15.72 10.71 -26.12
C ALA A 398 -16.15 12.05 -26.75
N MET A 399 -17.43 12.19 -27.13
CA MET A 399 -17.96 13.46 -27.65
C MET A 399 -17.97 14.59 -26.62
N ILE A 400 -18.22 14.29 -25.34
CA ILE A 400 -18.11 15.27 -24.24
C ILE A 400 -16.66 15.77 -24.12
N ILE A 401 -15.70 14.84 -24.20
CA ILE A 401 -14.27 15.16 -24.14
C ILE A 401 -13.87 16.06 -25.32
N GLU A 402 -14.32 15.76 -26.54
CA GLU A 402 -14.06 16.63 -27.70
C GLU A 402 -14.65 18.02 -27.49
N LYS A 403 -15.92 18.09 -27.10
CA LYS A 403 -16.63 19.37 -26.90
C LYS A 403 -15.99 20.25 -25.83
N ARG A 404 -15.58 19.67 -24.70
CA ARG A 404 -15.00 20.43 -23.57
C ARG A 404 -13.50 20.70 -23.72
N SER A 405 -12.79 19.88 -24.48
CA SER A 405 -11.35 20.08 -24.72
C SER A 405 -11.04 20.93 -25.95
N GLY A 406 -11.94 20.95 -26.95
CA GLY A 406 -11.69 21.53 -28.28
C GLY A 406 -10.73 20.68 -29.14
N GLN A 407 -10.40 19.46 -28.72
CA GLN A 407 -9.48 18.55 -29.40
C GLN A 407 -10.23 17.30 -29.84
N ARG A 408 -9.78 16.67 -30.92
CA ARG A 408 -10.25 15.33 -31.29
C ARG A 408 -9.89 14.33 -30.20
N PHE A 409 -10.74 13.32 -29.98
CA PHE A 409 -10.59 12.39 -28.89
C PHE A 409 -9.24 11.64 -28.95
N ALA A 410 -8.84 11.15 -30.13
CA ALA A 410 -7.56 10.49 -30.34
C ALA A 410 -6.35 11.40 -30.01
N ASP A 411 -6.42 12.68 -30.39
CA ASP A 411 -5.36 13.66 -30.15
C ASP A 411 -5.25 14.00 -28.66
N PHE A 412 -6.40 14.15 -28.00
CA PHE A 412 -6.46 14.39 -26.56
C PHE A 412 -5.82 13.23 -25.78
N LEU A 413 -6.20 11.97 -26.09
CA LEU A 413 -5.61 10.79 -25.45
C LEU A 413 -4.09 10.73 -25.65
N LYS A 414 -3.62 10.96 -26.88
CA LYS A 414 -2.19 10.95 -27.20
C LYS A 414 -1.40 12.01 -26.43
N ALA A 415 -1.88 13.25 -26.42
CA ALA A 415 -1.20 14.37 -25.78
C ALA A 415 -1.29 14.33 -24.24
N ARG A 416 -2.47 14.00 -23.69
CA ARG A 416 -2.75 14.13 -22.25
C ARG A 416 -2.52 12.86 -21.47
N ILE A 417 -2.51 11.69 -22.12
CA ILE A 417 -2.32 10.40 -21.45
C ILE A 417 -1.10 9.68 -22.03
N PHE A 418 -1.14 9.22 -23.27
CA PHE A 418 -0.16 8.26 -23.78
C PHE A 418 1.27 8.81 -23.77
N SER A 419 1.48 10.05 -24.23
CA SER A 419 2.81 10.68 -24.21
C SER A 419 3.30 10.97 -22.80
N ARG A 420 2.38 11.26 -21.85
CA ARG A 420 2.72 11.55 -20.45
C ARG A 420 3.21 10.31 -19.72
N VAL A 421 2.58 9.16 -19.96
CA VAL A 421 2.89 7.91 -19.23
C VAL A 421 3.79 6.96 -20.02
N GLY A 422 4.47 7.45 -21.05
CA GLY A 422 5.45 6.68 -21.81
C GLY A 422 4.84 5.54 -22.62
N MET A 423 3.67 5.76 -23.22
CA MET A 423 2.98 4.81 -24.08
C MET A 423 3.02 5.21 -25.57
N PRO A 424 4.21 5.25 -26.21
CA PRO A 424 4.35 5.78 -27.56
C PRO A 424 3.70 4.93 -28.66
N TRP A 425 3.37 3.66 -28.37
CA TRP A 425 2.80 2.73 -29.34
C TRP A 425 1.30 2.47 -29.13
N THR A 426 0.70 3.09 -28.11
CA THR A 426 -0.75 3.09 -27.88
C THR A 426 -1.43 4.19 -28.68
N LEU A 427 -2.54 3.88 -29.33
CA LEU A 427 -3.33 4.86 -30.09
C LEU A 427 -4.81 4.50 -30.15
N ALA A 428 -5.67 5.51 -30.28
CA ALA A 428 -7.06 5.35 -30.70
C ALA A 428 -7.09 5.41 -32.24
N ARG A 429 -7.48 4.31 -32.91
CA ARG A 429 -7.24 4.14 -34.34
C ARG A 429 -8.27 4.87 -35.19
N GLU A 430 -7.80 5.77 -36.04
CA GLU A 430 -8.61 6.41 -37.07
C GLU A 430 -8.18 5.93 -38.47
N GLU A 431 -9.13 5.41 -39.25
CA GLU A 431 -8.88 4.92 -40.61
C GLU A 431 -8.29 6.03 -41.50
N GLY A 432 -7.28 5.69 -42.31
CA GLY A 432 -6.62 6.64 -43.21
C GLY A 432 -5.68 7.66 -42.54
N ARG A 433 -5.64 7.73 -41.20
CA ARG A 433 -4.75 8.63 -40.45
C ARG A 433 -3.62 7.89 -39.75
N ASP A 434 -3.95 6.80 -39.07
CA ASP A 434 -3.03 6.12 -38.17
C ASP A 434 -2.78 4.66 -38.57
N ALA A 435 -1.50 4.30 -38.69
CA ALA A 435 -1.07 2.91 -38.83
C ALA A 435 -0.79 2.29 -37.47
N VAL A 436 -1.45 1.18 -37.15
CA VAL A 436 -1.16 0.41 -35.94
C VAL A 436 0.18 -0.32 -36.12
N GLN A 437 1.21 0.14 -35.42
CA GLN A 437 2.52 -0.50 -35.40
C GLN A 437 2.45 -1.82 -34.63
N ARG A 438 3.22 -2.84 -35.05
CA ARG A 438 3.28 -4.17 -34.39
C ARG A 438 1.89 -4.79 -34.17
N ARG A 439 0.96 -4.57 -35.12
CA ARG A 439 -0.46 -4.95 -35.00
C ARG A 439 -0.65 -6.46 -34.93
N ALA A 440 -1.52 -6.90 -34.02
CA ALA A 440 -2.21 -8.18 -34.14
C ALA A 440 -3.52 -8.01 -34.91
N TYR A 441 -3.76 -8.90 -35.87
CA TYR A 441 -5.06 -9.03 -36.55
C TYR A 441 -5.95 -10.01 -35.79
N GLY A 442 -7.24 -9.70 -35.68
CA GLY A 442 -8.22 -10.55 -34.99
C GLY A 442 -8.65 -11.76 -35.83
N TYR A 443 -8.88 -12.90 -35.19
CA TYR A 443 -9.34 -14.12 -35.86
C TYR A 443 -10.47 -14.82 -35.09
N SER A 444 -11.37 -15.47 -35.83
CA SER A 444 -12.43 -16.33 -35.29
C SER A 444 -12.35 -17.70 -35.95
N ARG A 445 -12.74 -18.73 -35.20
CA ARG A 445 -12.82 -20.09 -35.75
C ARG A 445 -14.16 -20.29 -36.45
N ARG A 446 -14.15 -20.68 -37.73
CA ARG A 446 -15.33 -21.08 -38.51
C ARG A 446 -14.98 -22.33 -39.32
N ASP A 447 -15.86 -23.32 -39.32
CA ASP A 447 -15.69 -24.60 -40.06
C ASP A 447 -14.32 -25.27 -39.83
N GLY A 448 -13.84 -25.23 -38.58
CA GLY A 448 -12.56 -25.82 -38.18
C GLY A 448 -11.32 -24.95 -38.46
N ALA A 449 -11.43 -23.91 -39.31
CA ALA A 449 -10.33 -23.03 -39.71
C ALA A 449 -10.34 -21.67 -39.00
N TRP A 450 -9.17 -21.02 -38.93
CA TRP A 450 -9.05 -19.64 -38.47
C TRP A 450 -9.29 -18.68 -39.63
N LEU A 451 -10.26 -17.79 -39.49
CA LEU A 451 -10.55 -16.73 -40.45
C LEU A 451 -10.27 -15.37 -39.81
N ARG A 452 -9.68 -14.47 -40.59
CA ARG A 452 -9.42 -13.08 -40.18
C ARG A 452 -10.76 -12.37 -39.97
N THR A 453 -11.01 -11.92 -38.74
CA THR A 453 -12.22 -11.22 -38.30
C THR A 453 -11.83 -9.99 -37.47
N ASP A 454 -10.97 -9.16 -38.05
CA ASP A 454 -10.28 -8.09 -37.34
C ASP A 454 -11.15 -6.86 -37.03
N GLN A 455 -12.15 -6.57 -37.87
CA GLN A 455 -13.02 -5.40 -37.79
C GLN A 455 -14.49 -5.79 -37.99
N SER A 456 -15.39 -5.02 -37.36
CA SER A 456 -16.84 -4.99 -37.55
C SER A 456 -17.26 -3.55 -37.90
N SER A 457 -18.52 -3.32 -38.27
CA SER A 457 -19.08 -1.98 -38.53
C SER A 457 -19.03 -1.03 -37.33
N THR A 458 -18.80 -1.51 -36.11
CA THR A 458 -18.73 -0.70 -34.88
C THR A 458 -17.30 -0.44 -34.40
N SER A 459 -16.31 -0.86 -35.19
CA SER A 459 -14.91 -0.86 -34.79
C SER A 459 -14.23 0.51 -34.74
N ALA A 460 -14.86 1.53 -35.31
CA ALA A 460 -14.41 2.92 -35.29
C ALA A 460 -15.01 3.75 -34.14
N VAL A 461 -15.88 3.17 -33.31
CA VAL A 461 -16.32 3.82 -32.08
C VAL A 461 -15.15 3.80 -31.09
N LEU A 462 -14.62 4.99 -30.80
CA LEU A 462 -13.36 5.14 -30.07
C LEU A 462 -13.57 5.10 -28.55
N GLY A 463 -14.60 5.77 -28.04
CA GLY A 463 -14.80 5.98 -26.61
C GLY A 463 -15.02 4.69 -25.83
N ASP A 464 -15.65 3.69 -26.43
CA ASP A 464 -15.98 2.42 -25.81
C ASP A 464 -14.94 1.31 -26.06
N GLY A 465 -14.16 1.38 -27.15
CA GLY A 465 -13.41 0.23 -27.64
C GLY A 465 -12.24 0.43 -28.62
N GLY A 466 -12.01 1.64 -29.15
CA GLY A 466 -11.14 1.85 -30.31
C GLY A 466 -9.62 1.92 -30.07
N ILE A 467 -9.13 1.70 -28.84
CA ILE A 467 -7.69 1.78 -28.54
C ILE A 467 -6.98 0.48 -28.91
N TYR A 468 -5.79 0.61 -29.51
CA TYR A 468 -4.80 -0.45 -29.69
C TYR A 468 -3.64 -0.26 -28.73
N SER A 469 -3.19 -1.34 -28.08
CA SER A 469 -2.07 -1.31 -27.13
C SER A 469 -1.47 -2.71 -26.93
N SER A 470 -0.28 -2.77 -26.32
CA SER A 470 0.40 -4.01 -25.93
C SER A 470 0.40 -4.23 -24.42
N VAL A 471 0.76 -5.44 -23.97
CA VAL A 471 0.90 -5.73 -22.53
C VAL A 471 1.99 -4.87 -21.88
N SER A 472 3.05 -4.55 -22.62
CA SER A 472 4.13 -3.67 -22.14
C SER A 472 3.64 -2.24 -21.90
N GLU A 473 2.85 -1.69 -22.82
CA GLU A 473 2.31 -0.33 -22.71
C GLU A 473 1.22 -0.27 -21.62
N LEU A 474 0.38 -1.31 -21.51
CA LEU A 474 -0.64 -1.41 -20.45
C LEU A 474 -0.03 -1.58 -19.05
N TYR A 475 1.17 -2.14 -18.92
CA TYR A 475 1.88 -2.15 -17.63
C TYR A 475 2.29 -0.75 -17.20
N ARG A 476 2.77 0.10 -18.13
CA ARG A 476 3.05 1.51 -17.85
C ARG A 476 1.80 2.27 -17.45
N TRP A 477 0.69 2.02 -18.13
CA TRP A 477 -0.62 2.51 -17.71
C TRP A 477 -0.97 2.07 -16.28
N SER A 478 -0.83 0.79 -15.96
CA SER A 478 -1.11 0.26 -14.61
C SER A 478 -0.26 0.95 -13.53
N ASN A 479 1.01 1.25 -13.82
CA ASN A 479 1.89 1.97 -12.92
C ASN A 479 1.49 3.45 -12.77
N ALA A 480 1.09 4.11 -13.86
CA ALA A 480 0.66 5.51 -13.82
C ALA A 480 -0.60 5.74 -12.96
N LEU A 481 -1.44 4.70 -12.79
CA LEU A 481 -2.57 4.74 -11.85
C LEU A 481 -2.15 4.80 -10.37
N GLU A 482 -0.88 4.49 -10.06
CA GLU A 482 -0.34 4.57 -8.72
C GLU A 482 0.41 5.89 -8.43
N THR A 483 0.64 6.72 -9.46
CA THR A 483 1.42 7.96 -9.33
C THR A 483 0.54 9.21 -9.45
N ARG A 484 1.14 10.37 -9.16
CA ARG A 484 0.51 11.69 -9.34
C ARG A 484 0.75 12.28 -10.75
N GLU A 485 1.21 11.46 -11.69
CA GLU A 485 1.60 11.93 -13.05
C GLU A 485 0.41 12.50 -13.83
N LEU A 486 -0.77 11.89 -13.70
CA LEU A 486 -1.99 12.32 -14.39
C LEU A 486 -2.95 13.08 -13.48
N LEU A 487 -3.24 12.53 -12.30
CA LEU A 487 -4.23 13.07 -11.37
C LEU A 487 -3.67 13.20 -9.94
N GLY A 488 -4.12 14.24 -9.23
CA GLY A 488 -3.93 14.34 -7.79
C GLY A 488 -4.69 13.25 -7.00
N ASP A 489 -4.26 12.97 -5.76
CA ASP A 489 -4.75 11.84 -4.97
C ASP A 489 -6.27 11.82 -4.77
N SER A 490 -6.89 12.99 -4.54
CA SER A 490 -8.34 13.08 -4.31
C SER A 490 -9.16 12.67 -5.53
N LEU A 491 -8.73 13.05 -6.75
CA LEU A 491 -9.43 12.68 -7.98
C LEU A 491 -9.16 11.22 -8.36
N ARG A 492 -7.93 10.75 -8.12
CA ARG A 492 -7.53 9.36 -8.34
C ARG A 492 -8.37 8.39 -7.50
N ALA A 493 -8.62 8.72 -6.24
CA ALA A 493 -9.49 7.93 -5.37
C ALA A 493 -10.94 7.81 -5.90
N LEU A 494 -11.43 8.78 -6.67
CA LEU A 494 -12.78 8.73 -7.26
C LEU A 494 -12.89 7.67 -8.38
N ILE A 495 -11.81 7.40 -9.13
CA ILE A 495 -11.82 6.41 -10.21
C ILE A 495 -12.18 5.02 -9.68
N PHE A 496 -11.68 4.69 -8.49
CA PHE A 496 -11.87 3.37 -7.87
C PHE A 496 -12.96 3.36 -6.80
N ARG A 497 -13.83 4.39 -6.79
CA ARG A 497 -14.99 4.42 -5.90
C ARG A 497 -16.18 3.77 -6.57
N ARG A 498 -16.87 2.90 -5.82
CA ARG A 498 -18.11 2.23 -6.26
C ARG A 498 -19.17 3.28 -6.63
N GLY A 499 -19.79 3.12 -7.80
CA GLY A 499 -20.94 3.91 -8.21
C GLY A 499 -22.17 3.59 -7.36
N THR A 500 -22.81 4.62 -6.79
CA THR A 500 -24.05 4.46 -6.01
C THR A 500 -25.26 4.34 -6.94
N HIS A 501 -26.06 3.30 -6.76
CA HIS A 501 -27.34 3.11 -7.44
C HIS A 501 -28.33 2.40 -6.50
N ALA A 502 -29.62 2.49 -6.79
CA ALA A 502 -30.68 2.03 -5.89
C ALA A 502 -30.90 0.51 -5.92
N ASP A 503 -30.48 -0.17 -7.00
CA ASP A 503 -30.54 -1.63 -7.07
C ASP A 503 -29.35 -2.29 -6.35
N SER A 504 -29.56 -3.52 -5.89
CA SER A 504 -28.55 -4.36 -5.24
C SER A 504 -28.05 -5.44 -6.19
N THR A 505 -27.83 -5.13 -7.48
CA THR A 505 -27.36 -6.13 -8.49
C THR A 505 -26.05 -6.80 -8.10
N GLY A 506 -25.33 -6.27 -7.10
CA GLY A 506 -24.08 -6.83 -6.60
C GLY A 506 -22.89 -6.56 -7.53
N VAL A 507 -23.09 -5.74 -8.58
CA VAL A 507 -22.02 -5.31 -9.48
C VAL A 507 -21.51 -3.95 -9.05
N ASP A 508 -20.30 -3.95 -8.51
CA ASP A 508 -19.59 -2.74 -8.14
C ASP A 508 -18.72 -2.27 -9.32
N TYR A 509 -18.96 -1.05 -9.81
CA TYR A 509 -18.23 -0.46 -10.93
C TYR A 509 -17.79 0.97 -10.60
N GLY A 510 -16.53 1.27 -10.87
CA GLY A 510 -15.91 2.61 -10.77
C GLY A 510 -15.87 3.32 -12.12
N PHE A 511 -14.91 4.19 -12.36
CA PHE A 511 -14.76 4.86 -13.66
C PHE A 511 -13.91 4.01 -14.60
N GLY A 512 -14.56 3.12 -15.35
CA GLY A 512 -13.90 2.22 -16.30
C GLY A 512 -13.31 0.96 -15.67
N TRP A 513 -13.76 0.57 -14.47
CA TRP A 513 -13.24 -0.56 -13.70
C TRP A 513 -14.37 -1.32 -13.00
N TYR A 514 -14.40 -2.65 -13.15
CA TYR A 514 -15.11 -3.49 -12.20
C TYR A 514 -14.32 -3.53 -10.90
N LEU A 515 -15.01 -3.39 -9.77
CA LEU A 515 -14.46 -3.37 -8.43
C LEU A 515 -15.07 -4.54 -7.68
N ASP A 516 -14.27 -5.49 -7.20
CA ASP A 516 -14.77 -6.57 -6.37
C ASP A 516 -13.70 -6.98 -5.34
N THR A 517 -13.95 -8.07 -4.64
CA THR A 517 -12.99 -8.67 -3.72
C THR A 517 -12.82 -10.14 -4.09
N LYS A 518 -11.56 -10.62 -4.15
CA LYS A 518 -11.24 -12.04 -4.27
C LYS A 518 -10.21 -12.40 -3.22
N PHE A 519 -10.46 -13.45 -2.45
CA PHE A 519 -9.63 -13.83 -1.27
C PHE A 519 -9.45 -12.68 -0.27
N ALA A 520 -10.52 -11.92 0.01
CA ALA A 520 -10.50 -10.70 0.83
C ALA A 520 -9.58 -9.57 0.32
N LEU A 521 -8.94 -9.75 -0.84
CA LEU A 521 -8.14 -8.70 -1.47
C LEU A 521 -9.04 -7.86 -2.38
N PRO A 522 -9.01 -6.52 -2.28
CA PRO A 522 -9.67 -5.66 -3.25
C PRO A 522 -9.06 -5.91 -4.62
N ARG A 523 -9.92 -5.93 -5.64
CA ARG A 523 -9.54 -6.22 -7.00
C ARG A 523 -10.22 -5.26 -7.96
N MET A 524 -9.41 -4.71 -8.86
CA MET A 524 -9.87 -3.89 -9.98
C MET A 524 -9.65 -4.69 -11.24
N ARG A 525 -10.67 -4.84 -12.07
CA ARG A 525 -10.55 -5.58 -13.33
C ARG A 525 -11.35 -4.97 -14.45
N HIS A 526 -10.95 -5.25 -15.68
CA HIS A 526 -11.77 -4.99 -16.85
C HIS A 526 -11.50 -6.05 -17.92
N THR A 527 -12.54 -6.39 -18.67
CA THR A 527 -12.45 -7.28 -19.83
C THR A 527 -12.70 -6.50 -21.12
N GLY A 528 -12.17 -7.02 -22.22
CA GLY A 528 -12.34 -6.46 -23.56
C GLY A 528 -12.81 -7.55 -24.50
N SER A 529 -13.92 -7.31 -25.19
CA SER A 529 -14.44 -8.22 -26.21
C SER A 529 -14.84 -7.42 -27.43
N SER A 530 -14.29 -7.77 -28.58
CA SER A 530 -14.72 -7.31 -29.89
C SER A 530 -14.65 -8.49 -30.87
N ILE A 531 -15.05 -8.27 -32.12
CA ILE A 531 -14.82 -9.28 -33.15
C ILE A 531 -13.31 -9.61 -33.23
N GLY A 532 -12.96 -10.90 -33.16
CA GLY A 532 -11.59 -11.38 -33.24
C GLY A 532 -10.68 -11.14 -32.02
N PHE A 533 -11.12 -10.48 -30.94
CA PHE A 533 -10.26 -10.16 -29.77
C PHE A 533 -10.95 -10.43 -28.42
N ARG A 534 -10.17 -10.96 -27.47
CA ARG A 534 -10.59 -11.20 -26.07
C ARG A 534 -9.45 -10.82 -25.13
N ASN A 535 -9.71 -9.90 -24.20
CA ASN A 535 -8.67 -9.28 -23.37
C ASN A 535 -9.12 -9.20 -21.90
N ALA A 536 -8.15 -9.18 -20.99
CA ALA A 536 -8.38 -8.95 -19.57
C ALA A 536 -7.20 -8.19 -18.94
N ILE A 537 -7.53 -7.33 -17.98
CA ILE A 537 -6.59 -6.72 -17.04
C ILE A 537 -7.14 -6.89 -15.62
N ILE A 538 -6.30 -7.34 -14.70
CA ILE A 538 -6.62 -7.51 -13.27
C ILE A 538 -5.52 -6.86 -12.44
N ARG A 539 -5.92 -6.08 -11.44
CA ARG A 539 -5.04 -5.46 -10.45
C ARG A 539 -5.47 -5.86 -9.04
N TYR A 540 -4.49 -6.21 -8.20
CA TYR A 540 -4.66 -6.39 -6.76
C TYR A 540 -3.83 -5.31 -6.04
N PRO A 541 -4.43 -4.16 -5.68
CA PRO A 541 -3.71 -3.03 -5.11
C PRO A 541 -2.92 -3.38 -3.85
N THR A 542 -3.52 -4.19 -2.96
CA THR A 542 -2.87 -4.64 -1.71
C THR A 542 -1.58 -5.42 -1.99
N LEU A 543 -1.58 -6.26 -3.03
CA LEU A 543 -0.39 -7.01 -3.45
C LEU A 543 0.51 -6.20 -4.40
N ARG A 544 0.06 -5.03 -4.85
CA ARG A 544 0.64 -4.28 -5.97
C ARG A 544 0.87 -5.17 -7.19
N ALA A 545 -0.06 -6.08 -7.45
CA ALA A 545 0.02 -7.04 -8.54
C ALA A 545 -0.81 -6.60 -9.74
N THR A 546 -0.29 -6.81 -10.94
CA THR A 546 -0.95 -6.54 -12.23
C THR A 546 -0.83 -7.77 -13.11
N ILE A 547 -1.94 -8.19 -13.71
CA ILE A 547 -2.03 -9.28 -14.67
C ILE A 547 -2.72 -8.75 -15.92
N ILE A 548 -2.10 -8.91 -17.08
CA ILE A 548 -2.63 -8.45 -18.36
C ILE A 548 -2.57 -9.62 -19.34
N VAL A 549 -3.69 -9.95 -19.97
CA VAL A 549 -3.80 -10.97 -21.01
C VAL A 549 -4.51 -10.37 -22.22
N LEU A 550 -3.84 -10.34 -23.36
CA LEU A 550 -4.38 -9.85 -24.63
C LEU A 550 -4.36 -10.98 -25.65
N THR A 551 -5.44 -11.17 -26.40
CA THR A 551 -5.53 -12.24 -27.41
C THR A 551 -6.19 -11.75 -28.69
N ASN A 552 -5.76 -12.28 -29.83
CA ASN A 552 -6.38 -12.07 -31.13
C ASN A 552 -7.22 -13.29 -31.57
N ARG A 553 -7.91 -13.92 -30.61
CA ARG A 553 -8.88 -14.99 -30.82
C ARG A 553 -10.26 -14.60 -30.31
N GLY A 554 -11.28 -14.72 -31.16
CA GLY A 554 -12.68 -14.46 -30.79
C GLY A 554 -13.29 -15.46 -29.81
N ASN A 555 -12.69 -16.64 -29.62
CA ASN A 555 -13.18 -17.70 -28.73
C ASN A 555 -12.30 -17.91 -27.48
N ALA A 556 -11.27 -17.09 -27.26
CA ALA A 556 -10.41 -17.23 -26.09
C ALA A 556 -11.09 -16.71 -24.80
N ASP A 557 -10.74 -17.30 -23.66
CA ASP A 557 -11.13 -16.79 -22.34
C ASP A 557 -9.94 -16.13 -21.63
N ALA A 558 -9.62 -14.91 -22.07
CA ALA A 558 -8.55 -14.12 -21.46
C ALA A 558 -8.79 -13.83 -19.97
N SER A 559 -10.06 -13.74 -19.55
CA SER A 559 -10.41 -13.52 -18.16
C SER A 559 -10.05 -14.75 -17.33
N ALA A 560 -10.47 -15.95 -17.73
CA ALA A 560 -10.13 -17.18 -17.01
C ALA A 560 -8.62 -17.42 -16.92
N LEU A 561 -7.86 -17.10 -17.99
CA LEU A 561 -6.40 -17.18 -17.97
C LEU A 561 -5.80 -16.22 -16.92
N ALA A 562 -6.24 -14.95 -16.92
CA ALA A 562 -5.79 -13.96 -15.93
C ALA A 562 -6.20 -14.34 -14.50
N GLU A 563 -7.38 -14.92 -14.32
CA GLU A 563 -7.89 -15.38 -13.02
C GLU A 563 -7.05 -16.53 -12.46
N ARG A 564 -6.69 -17.53 -13.27
CA ARG A 564 -5.85 -18.66 -12.84
C ARG A 564 -4.44 -18.21 -12.44
N ILE A 565 -3.89 -17.20 -13.12
CA ILE A 565 -2.64 -16.55 -12.72
C ILE A 565 -2.82 -15.84 -11.37
N GLY A 566 -3.92 -15.10 -11.20
CA GLY A 566 -4.26 -14.43 -9.95
C GLY A 566 -4.42 -15.41 -8.78
N ASP A 567 -5.04 -16.55 -9.01
CA ASP A 567 -5.18 -17.62 -8.02
C ASP A 567 -3.83 -18.18 -7.59
N ARG A 568 -2.92 -18.37 -8.55
CA ARG A 568 -1.56 -18.82 -8.25
C ARG A 568 -0.80 -17.79 -7.41
N LEU A 569 -0.81 -16.53 -7.81
CA LEU A 569 -0.14 -15.44 -7.08
C LEU A 569 -0.68 -15.29 -5.66
N THR A 570 -2.00 -15.34 -5.51
CA THR A 570 -2.67 -15.21 -4.21
C THR A 570 -2.54 -16.47 -3.35
N ALA A 571 -2.23 -17.63 -3.93
CA ALA A 571 -1.95 -18.84 -3.16
C ALA A 571 -0.72 -18.70 -2.24
N VAL A 572 0.29 -17.91 -2.60
CA VAL A 572 1.42 -17.57 -1.68
C VAL A 572 1.08 -16.48 -0.68
N SER A 573 0.06 -15.68 -0.97
CA SER A 573 -0.58 -14.86 0.06
C SER A 573 -1.43 -15.69 1.03
N ARG A 574 -1.43 -17.02 0.96
CA ARG A 574 -2.03 -17.88 1.98
C ARG A 574 -1.07 -18.22 3.11
N ASP A 575 0.25 -18.11 2.90
CA ASP A 575 1.19 -18.32 4.00
C ASP A 575 1.08 -17.17 4.99
N PRO A 576 0.66 -17.43 6.24
CA PRO A 576 0.41 -16.41 7.23
C PRO A 576 1.71 -15.68 7.58
N ARG A 577 1.82 -14.42 7.17
CA ARG A 577 2.97 -13.58 7.51
C ARG A 577 2.56 -12.16 7.88
N TRP A 578 3.35 -11.59 8.77
CA TRP A 578 3.25 -10.20 9.16
C TRP A 578 4.20 -9.34 8.32
N VAL A 579 3.67 -8.31 7.67
CA VAL A 579 4.41 -7.40 6.81
C VAL A 579 4.53 -6.04 7.50
N VAL A 580 5.75 -5.61 7.80
CA VAL A 580 6.03 -4.31 8.44
C VAL A 580 5.55 -3.16 7.55
N GLN A 581 4.85 -2.20 8.13
CA GLN A 581 4.34 -1.00 7.48
C GLN A 581 5.13 0.25 7.92
N PRO A 582 5.40 1.20 7.01
CA PRO A 582 6.06 2.45 7.36
C PRO A 582 5.07 3.40 8.05
N SER A 583 5.15 3.54 9.38
CA SER A 583 4.26 4.43 10.15
C SER A 583 4.66 5.91 10.11
N GLY A 584 5.88 6.22 9.71
CA GLY A 584 6.40 7.60 9.66
C GLY A 584 6.69 8.25 11.03
N VAL A 585 6.52 7.52 12.14
CA VAL A 585 6.71 8.04 13.51
C VAL A 585 7.50 7.05 14.39
N SER A 586 7.93 7.48 15.57
CA SER A 586 8.68 6.66 16.55
C SER A 586 7.88 6.28 17.80
N SER A 587 6.61 6.69 17.88
CA SER A 587 5.74 6.44 19.04
C SER A 587 5.51 4.95 19.29
N SER A 588 5.34 4.58 20.55
CA SER A 588 4.95 3.21 20.91
C SER A 588 3.44 3.08 20.77
N PHE A 589 2.99 2.21 19.87
CA PHE A 589 1.57 1.98 19.64
C PHE A 589 1.05 0.88 20.55
N ARG A 590 -0.12 1.14 21.15
CA ARG A 590 -0.79 0.23 22.08
C ARG A 590 -2.30 0.22 21.87
N GLY A 591 -2.94 1.25 21.31
CA GLY A 591 -4.31 1.12 20.80
C GLY A 591 -4.32 0.69 19.33
N PHE A 592 -5.20 -0.23 18.93
CA PHE A 592 -5.41 -0.52 17.51
C PHE A 592 -6.85 -0.93 17.19
N SER A 593 -7.38 -0.47 16.05
CA SER A 593 -8.68 -0.90 15.54
C SER A 593 -8.66 -1.09 14.02
N ALA A 594 -9.01 -2.30 13.58
CA ALA A 594 -9.11 -2.72 12.19
C ALA A 594 -10.56 -2.61 11.69
N VAL A 595 -10.87 -1.52 11.00
CA VAL A 595 -12.25 -1.25 10.53
C VAL A 595 -12.60 -2.07 9.29
N SER A 596 -11.65 -2.20 8.36
CA SER A 596 -11.80 -2.97 7.12
C SER A 596 -10.42 -3.34 6.57
N GLY A 597 -10.36 -4.10 5.47
CA GLY A 597 -9.12 -4.38 4.74
C GLY A 597 -8.33 -3.14 4.30
N LEU A 598 -8.96 -1.97 4.23
CA LEU A 598 -8.36 -0.71 3.80
C LEU A 598 -8.19 0.31 4.93
N VAL A 599 -9.00 0.23 5.99
CA VAL A 599 -9.12 1.28 6.99
C VAL A 599 -8.74 0.73 8.35
N ALA A 600 -7.79 1.39 9.02
CA ALA A 600 -7.41 1.07 10.38
C ALA A 600 -6.89 2.31 11.13
N TRP A 601 -6.94 2.25 12.45
CA TRP A 601 -6.53 3.31 13.36
C TRP A 601 -5.55 2.77 14.41
N ALA A 602 -4.55 3.57 14.77
CA ALA A 602 -3.56 3.22 15.78
C ALA A 602 -3.39 4.36 16.79
N GLY A 603 -3.47 4.04 18.09
CA GLY A 603 -3.23 4.95 19.21
C GLY A 603 -1.92 4.63 19.91
N GLY A 604 -1.18 5.66 20.35
CA GLY A 604 0.07 5.45 21.05
C GLY A 604 0.58 6.63 21.87
N SER A 605 1.81 6.47 22.36
CA SER A 605 2.49 7.41 23.24
C SER A 605 2.65 8.80 22.63
N ARG A 606 2.74 9.83 23.47
CA ARG A 606 2.93 11.25 23.07
C ARG A 606 1.77 11.74 22.20
N GLY A 607 0.55 11.44 22.62
CA GLY A 607 -0.69 11.86 21.96
C GLY A 607 -0.88 11.34 20.54
N THR A 608 -0.11 10.34 20.11
CA THR A 608 -0.06 9.96 18.69
C THR A 608 -1.30 9.13 18.30
N VAL A 609 -2.02 9.58 17.28
CA VAL A 609 -3.06 8.79 16.59
C VAL A 609 -2.75 8.74 15.09
N LEU A 610 -2.68 7.54 14.52
CA LEU A 610 -2.50 7.34 13.09
C LEU A 610 -3.74 6.71 12.45
N ARG A 611 -3.93 6.97 11.16
CA ARG A 611 -4.98 6.40 10.32
C ARG A 611 -4.43 5.93 8.98
N THR A 612 -4.91 4.79 8.49
CA THR A 612 -4.76 4.39 7.08
C THR A 612 -6.13 4.25 6.42
N VAL A 613 -6.18 4.51 5.10
CA VAL A 613 -7.36 4.30 4.24
C VAL A 613 -7.02 3.52 2.97
N ASP A 614 -5.80 2.99 2.88
CA ASP A 614 -5.24 2.29 1.73
C ASP A 614 -4.58 0.95 2.10
N GLY A 615 -5.04 0.35 3.21
CA GLY A 615 -4.61 -0.97 3.67
C GLY A 615 -3.22 -0.98 4.32
N GLY A 616 -2.79 0.16 4.86
CA GLY A 616 -1.49 0.34 5.51
C GLY A 616 -0.38 0.79 4.57
N SER A 617 -0.67 0.98 3.27
CA SER A 617 0.30 1.48 2.29
C SER A 617 0.84 2.86 2.71
N THR A 618 -0.02 3.70 3.27
CA THR A 618 0.36 4.94 3.94
C THR A 618 -0.36 5.08 5.29
N TRP A 619 0.29 5.76 6.23
CA TRP A 619 -0.27 6.12 7.54
C TRP A 619 -0.20 7.63 7.74
N GLU A 620 -1.36 8.24 7.97
CA GLU A 620 -1.51 9.66 8.24
C GLU A 620 -1.50 9.92 9.75
N ASN A 621 -0.73 10.92 10.19
CA ASN A 621 -0.78 11.37 11.57
C ASN A 621 -1.95 12.34 11.76
N VAL A 622 -2.95 11.89 12.51
CA VAL A 622 -4.23 12.58 12.75
C VAL A 622 -4.42 12.84 14.24
N SER A 623 -3.33 13.11 14.96
CA SER A 623 -3.32 13.25 16.42
C SER A 623 -4.19 14.42 16.92
N PRO A 624 -4.91 14.27 18.05
CA PRO A 624 -5.55 15.40 18.72
C PRO A 624 -4.53 16.49 19.11
N ARG A 625 -4.88 17.76 18.89
CA ARG A 625 -3.99 18.89 19.22
C ARG A 625 -3.82 19.02 20.74
N GLY A 626 -2.59 19.28 21.20
CA GLY A 626 -2.27 19.48 22.62
C GLY A 626 -2.34 18.21 23.48
N ALA A 627 -2.31 17.04 22.87
CA ALA A 627 -2.37 15.74 23.55
C ALA A 627 -0.98 15.15 23.83
N ASP A 628 0.11 15.92 23.71
CA ASP A 628 1.49 15.42 23.75
C ASP A 628 1.86 14.73 25.08
N SER A 629 1.16 15.07 26.17
CA SER A 629 1.31 14.44 27.49
C SER A 629 0.51 13.15 27.68
N LEU A 630 -0.33 12.77 26.71
CA LEU A 630 -1.24 11.63 26.81
C LEU A 630 -0.63 10.37 26.17
N ASP A 631 -1.07 9.22 26.63
CA ASP A 631 -0.78 7.92 26.01
C ASP A 631 -2.10 7.27 25.59
N PHE A 632 -2.38 7.27 24.28
CA PHE A 632 -3.61 6.66 23.74
C PHE A 632 -3.47 5.14 23.73
N ARG A 633 -3.94 4.52 24.81
CA ARG A 633 -3.85 3.07 25.05
C ARG A 633 -4.95 2.27 24.39
N ASP A 634 -6.00 2.93 23.93
CA ASP A 634 -7.06 2.29 23.17
C ASP A 634 -7.64 3.24 22.11
N VAL A 635 -8.08 2.68 20.98
CA VAL A 635 -8.69 3.41 19.86
C VAL A 635 -9.76 2.52 19.25
N TYR A 636 -10.95 3.07 19.01
CA TYR A 636 -12.04 2.35 18.36
C TYR A 636 -12.46 3.07 17.07
N GLY A 637 -12.23 2.43 15.93
CA GLY A 637 -12.62 2.94 14.62
C GLY A 637 -14.03 2.48 14.24
N VAL A 638 -14.91 3.42 13.92
CA VAL A 638 -16.23 3.12 13.34
C VAL A 638 -16.17 3.13 11.81
N SER A 639 -15.39 4.03 11.23
CA SER A 639 -15.20 4.18 9.78
C SER A 639 -13.85 4.86 9.49
N SER A 640 -13.60 5.23 8.23
CA SER A 640 -12.46 6.10 7.88
C SER A 640 -12.63 7.54 8.40
N ARG A 641 -13.84 7.91 8.86
CA ARG A 641 -14.15 9.27 9.34
C ARG A 641 -14.42 9.35 10.84
N VAL A 642 -15.00 8.30 11.40
CA VAL A 642 -15.46 8.30 12.80
C VAL A 642 -14.59 7.34 13.61
N ALA A 643 -14.00 7.86 14.69
CA ALA A 643 -13.19 7.08 15.62
C ALA A 643 -13.17 7.70 17.03
N TYR A 644 -12.85 6.88 18.01
CA TYR A 644 -12.67 7.25 19.41
C TYR A 644 -11.24 6.94 19.84
N ALA A 645 -10.62 7.84 20.61
CA ALA A 645 -9.28 7.64 21.17
C ALA A 645 -9.34 7.84 22.68
N MET A 646 -8.89 6.83 23.44
CA MET A 646 -8.93 6.81 24.89
C MET A 646 -7.51 6.86 25.45
N SER A 647 -7.22 7.85 26.31
CA SER A 647 -5.93 7.97 26.97
C SER A 647 -5.96 7.36 28.37
N ALA A 648 -4.92 6.59 28.67
CA ALA A 648 -4.65 6.08 30.01
C ALA A 648 -3.76 7.07 30.78
N GLY A 649 -3.83 7.02 32.10
CA GLY A 649 -3.08 7.88 33.01
C GLY A 649 -3.95 8.41 34.16
N PRO A 650 -3.34 8.91 35.25
CA PRO A 650 -4.10 9.40 36.41
C PRO A 650 -5.00 10.58 36.04
N ALA A 651 -6.28 10.45 36.36
CA ALA A 651 -7.27 11.50 36.11
C ALA A 651 -6.93 12.81 36.84
N GLU A 652 -6.42 12.76 38.06
CA GLU A 652 -6.01 13.95 38.82
C GLU A 652 -4.87 14.75 38.16
N GLN A 653 -4.16 14.14 37.20
CA GLN A 653 -3.14 14.80 36.36
C GLN A 653 -3.70 15.21 34.98
N GLY A 654 -5.01 15.09 34.77
CA GLY A 654 -5.70 15.41 33.53
C GLY A 654 -5.44 14.42 32.39
N GLN A 655 -5.04 13.18 32.69
CA GLN A 655 -4.61 12.20 31.69
C GLN A 655 -5.71 11.21 31.26
N ALA A 656 -6.75 11.00 32.06
CA ALA A 656 -7.91 10.17 31.70
C ALA A 656 -8.88 10.93 30.79
N ARG A 657 -8.88 10.61 29.48
CA ARG A 657 -9.72 11.31 28.48
C ARG A 657 -10.25 10.37 27.40
N ILE A 658 -11.43 10.71 26.87
CA ILE A 658 -12.01 10.10 25.67
C ILE A 658 -12.23 11.20 24.63
N TYR A 659 -11.61 11.06 23.46
CA TYR A 659 -11.84 11.94 22.30
C TYR A 659 -12.62 11.22 21.22
N ARG A 660 -13.35 12.00 20.41
CA ARG A 660 -14.05 11.53 19.22
C ARG A 660 -13.75 12.41 18.02
N THR A 661 -13.57 11.80 16.86
CA THR A 661 -13.55 12.49 15.56
C THR A 661 -14.72 12.02 14.69
N SER A 662 -15.19 12.87 13.80
CA SER A 662 -16.18 12.54 12.75
C SER A 662 -15.76 12.95 11.34
N ASP A 663 -14.57 13.52 11.19
CA ASP A 663 -14.02 14.04 9.94
C ASP A 663 -12.72 13.35 9.54
N GLY A 664 -12.39 12.23 10.18
CA GLY A 664 -11.20 11.47 9.88
C GLY A 664 -9.95 11.94 10.63
N GLY A 665 -10.15 12.57 11.78
CA GLY A 665 -9.09 13.09 12.64
C GLY A 665 -8.52 14.44 12.19
N GLN A 666 -9.26 15.17 11.33
CA GLN A 666 -8.95 16.58 11.06
C GLN A 666 -9.26 17.44 12.30
N SER A 667 -10.31 17.06 13.03
CA SER A 667 -10.63 17.60 14.35
C SER A 667 -11.04 16.50 15.33
N TRP A 668 -10.82 16.79 16.61
CA TRP A 668 -11.17 15.91 17.73
C TRP A 668 -11.93 16.70 18.79
N THR A 669 -13.03 16.13 19.26
CA THR A 669 -13.86 16.67 20.32
C THR A 669 -13.67 15.84 21.58
N LEU A 670 -13.29 16.47 22.70
CA LEU A 670 -13.24 15.83 24.01
C LEU A 670 -14.66 15.44 24.42
N GLN A 671 -14.91 14.15 24.62
CA GLN A 671 -16.21 13.60 25.02
C GLN A 671 -16.31 13.44 26.53
N TRP A 672 -15.21 13.08 27.18
CA TRP A 672 -15.18 12.81 28.61
C TRP A 672 -13.78 13.00 29.19
N SER A 673 -13.71 13.48 30.43
CA SER A 673 -12.50 13.57 31.26
C SER A 673 -12.88 13.60 32.74
N ASP A 674 -11.91 13.33 33.61
CA ASP A 674 -12.10 13.34 35.06
C ASP A 674 -10.88 13.90 35.80
N THR A 675 -11.06 14.22 37.08
CA THR A 675 -9.99 14.63 38.01
C THR A 675 -10.00 13.86 39.33
N THR A 676 -10.90 12.88 39.47
CA THR A 676 -11.02 12.06 40.68
C THR A 676 -9.78 11.18 40.84
N LYS A 677 -9.11 11.27 42.00
CA LYS A 677 -7.94 10.46 42.30
C LYS A 677 -8.27 8.96 42.22
N GLY A 678 -7.42 8.19 41.54
CA GLY A 678 -7.60 6.75 41.36
C GLY A 678 -8.33 6.37 40.08
N VAL A 679 -8.99 7.31 39.39
CA VAL A 679 -9.53 7.04 38.04
C VAL A 679 -8.37 6.91 37.05
N PHE A 680 -8.34 5.80 36.33
CA PHE A 680 -7.36 5.44 35.33
C PHE A 680 -8.06 4.59 34.24
N LEU A 681 -8.22 5.12 33.02
CA LEU A 681 -8.96 4.40 31.96
C LEU A 681 -8.15 3.23 31.37
N ASP A 682 -8.78 2.05 31.29
CA ASP A 682 -8.12 0.80 30.89
C ASP A 682 -8.59 0.21 29.55
N GLY A 683 -9.82 0.51 29.11
CA GLY A 683 -10.32 0.08 27.80
C GLY A 683 -11.66 0.69 27.41
N ILE A 684 -11.94 0.68 26.11
CA ILE A 684 -13.19 1.17 25.49
C ILE A 684 -13.68 0.17 24.44
N ALA A 685 -14.97 -0.17 24.46
CA ALA A 685 -15.57 -1.09 23.50
C ALA A 685 -16.98 -0.64 23.09
N PHE A 686 -17.40 -1.05 21.89
CA PHE A 686 -18.66 -0.63 21.29
C PHE A 686 -19.40 -1.80 20.65
N TRP A 687 -20.67 -1.96 21.00
CA TRP A 687 -21.57 -2.92 20.36
C TRP A 687 -21.95 -2.50 18.93
N ASP A 688 -21.98 -1.20 18.69
CA ASP A 688 -22.26 -0.59 17.39
C ASP A 688 -21.68 0.85 17.33
N SER A 689 -21.94 1.58 16.26
CA SER A 689 -21.38 2.93 16.05
C SER A 689 -21.72 3.98 17.12
N THR A 690 -22.70 3.71 17.99
CA THR A 690 -23.29 4.67 18.94
C THR A 690 -23.37 4.15 20.37
N HIS A 691 -23.46 2.83 20.55
CA HIS A 691 -23.58 2.21 21.88
C HIS A 691 -22.26 1.57 22.29
N GLY A 692 -21.73 1.96 23.44
CA GLY A 692 -20.46 1.45 23.95
C GLY A 692 -20.26 1.75 25.42
N PHE A 693 -19.15 1.24 25.94
CA PHE A 693 -18.71 1.51 27.30
C PHE A 693 -17.19 1.65 27.37
N ALA A 694 -16.73 2.37 28.38
CA ALA A 694 -15.34 2.46 28.77
C ALA A 694 -15.25 2.18 30.27
N PHE A 695 -14.09 1.79 30.76
CA PHE A 695 -13.94 1.50 32.19
C PHE A 695 -12.56 1.92 32.71
N SER A 696 -12.49 2.05 34.03
CA SER A 696 -11.32 2.46 34.79
C SER A 696 -11.15 1.59 36.03
N ASP A 697 -9.94 1.60 36.57
CA ASP A 697 -9.60 1.05 37.89
C ASP A 697 -10.58 1.46 39.00
N PRO A 698 -10.69 0.66 40.08
CA PRO A 698 -11.66 0.91 41.14
C PRO A 698 -11.43 2.19 41.93
N VAL A 699 -12.53 2.91 42.18
CA VAL A 699 -12.62 4.03 43.12
C VAL A 699 -13.66 3.69 44.16
N ASP A 700 -13.35 3.93 45.44
CA ASP A 700 -14.23 3.60 46.57
C ASP A 700 -14.74 2.14 46.56
N GLY A 701 -13.89 1.22 46.09
CA GLY A 701 -14.17 -0.22 46.07
C GLY A 701 -14.96 -0.73 44.86
N HIS A 702 -15.28 0.10 43.86
CA HIS A 702 -16.00 -0.31 42.65
C HIS A 702 -15.28 0.16 41.38
N PHE A 703 -15.24 -0.67 40.34
CA PHE A 703 -14.76 -0.26 39.01
C PHE A 703 -15.60 0.90 38.48
N VAL A 704 -14.95 1.93 37.94
CA VAL A 704 -15.65 3.05 37.31
C VAL A 704 -15.99 2.66 35.88
N ILE A 705 -17.29 2.55 35.55
CA ILE A 705 -17.77 2.18 34.22
C ILE A 705 -18.55 3.34 33.62
N LEU A 706 -18.22 3.71 32.39
CA LEU A 706 -18.87 4.76 31.61
C LEU A 706 -19.66 4.14 30.47
N ARG A 707 -20.91 4.53 30.28
CA ARG A 707 -21.77 4.09 29.17
C ARG A 707 -22.10 5.26 28.25
N THR A 708 -22.18 4.98 26.95
CA THR A 708 -22.75 5.86 25.94
C THR A 708 -23.85 5.16 25.16
N GLU A 709 -24.96 5.86 24.90
CA GLU A 709 -26.07 5.37 24.07
C GLU A 709 -26.14 6.08 22.70
N ASN A 710 -25.40 7.19 22.51
CA ASN A 710 -25.45 8.02 21.30
C ASN A 710 -24.07 8.25 20.65
N GLY A 711 -23.01 7.79 21.29
CA GLY A 711 -21.62 7.93 20.87
C GLY A 711 -21.00 9.28 21.24
N THR A 712 -21.72 10.15 21.95
CA THR A 712 -21.25 11.52 22.27
C THR A 712 -21.44 11.91 23.73
N THR A 713 -22.21 11.16 24.50
CA THR A 713 -22.49 11.44 25.91
C THR A 713 -22.13 10.22 26.72
N TRP A 714 -21.31 10.42 27.76
CA TRP A 714 -20.78 9.35 28.59
C TRP A 714 -21.25 9.53 30.03
N GLU A 715 -21.93 8.52 30.57
CA GLU A 715 -22.51 8.52 31.91
C GLU A 715 -21.87 7.44 32.75
N ARG A 716 -21.53 7.77 34.00
CA ARG A 716 -21.07 6.77 34.98
C ARG A 716 -22.22 5.85 35.36
N VAL A 717 -21.97 4.55 35.35
CA VAL A 717 -22.88 3.55 35.90
C VAL A 717 -22.86 3.67 37.42
N ASP A 718 -24.04 3.62 38.05
CA ASP A 718 -24.18 3.65 39.50
C ASP A 718 -23.35 2.51 40.13
N PRO A 719 -22.44 2.79 41.09
CA PRO A 719 -21.67 1.76 41.79
C PRO A 719 -22.51 0.63 42.39
N ALA A 720 -23.77 0.88 42.75
CA ALA A 720 -24.68 -0.16 43.23
C ALA A 720 -24.98 -1.25 42.18
N HIS A 721 -24.82 -0.95 40.89
CA HIS A 721 -24.98 -1.89 39.79
C HIS A 721 -23.64 -2.50 39.30
N VAL A 722 -22.53 -2.20 39.99
CA VAL A 722 -21.20 -2.74 39.70
C VAL A 722 -20.72 -3.57 40.90
N PRO A 723 -20.34 -4.84 40.72
CA PRO A 723 -19.86 -5.67 41.82
C PRO A 723 -18.63 -5.06 42.52
N PRO A 724 -18.48 -5.24 43.85
CA PRO A 724 -17.31 -4.74 44.56
C PRO A 724 -16.02 -5.37 44.05
N ALA A 725 -14.98 -4.55 43.95
CA ALA A 725 -13.61 -4.95 43.67
C ALA A 725 -13.00 -5.70 44.86
N LEU A 726 -12.12 -6.66 44.58
CA LEU A 726 -11.27 -7.25 45.59
C LEU A 726 -10.17 -6.25 46.01
N PRO A 727 -9.60 -6.38 47.22
CA PRO A 727 -8.44 -5.57 47.61
C PRO A 727 -7.30 -5.69 46.59
N GLY A 728 -6.84 -4.55 46.08
CA GLY A 728 -5.76 -4.45 45.08
C GLY A 728 -6.17 -4.85 43.66
N GLU A 729 -7.43 -5.20 43.41
CA GLU A 729 -7.90 -5.51 42.07
C GLU A 729 -7.90 -4.29 41.16
N ALA A 730 -7.43 -4.49 39.94
CA ALA A 730 -7.27 -3.48 38.92
C ALA A 730 -7.45 -4.13 37.55
N ALA A 731 -7.48 -3.33 36.50
CA ALA A 731 -7.27 -3.84 35.15
C ALA A 731 -5.89 -3.43 34.64
N PHE A 732 -5.46 -4.12 33.59
CA PHE A 732 -4.29 -3.69 32.85
C PHE A 732 -4.80 -2.99 31.59
N ALA A 733 -4.39 -1.73 31.38
CA ALA A 733 -4.56 -0.99 30.12
C ALA A 733 -3.85 -1.68 28.95
N ALA A 734 -4.38 -2.84 28.57
CA ALA A 734 -3.82 -3.88 27.74
C ALA A 734 -4.33 -3.74 26.30
N SER A 735 -4.10 -2.55 25.76
CA SER A 735 -4.18 -2.32 24.32
C SER A 735 -5.58 -2.55 23.73
N GLY A 736 -6.63 -2.27 24.50
CA GLY A 736 -8.03 -2.48 24.10
C GLY A 736 -8.51 -3.94 24.11
N THR A 737 -7.69 -4.88 24.61
CA THR A 737 -8.05 -6.30 24.65
C THR A 737 -8.47 -6.80 26.03
N SER A 738 -8.36 -5.99 27.08
CA SER A 738 -8.92 -6.29 28.42
C SER A 738 -10.45 -6.20 28.47
N VAL A 739 -11.08 -5.83 27.35
CA VAL A 739 -12.51 -5.63 27.21
C VAL A 739 -13.02 -6.30 25.92
N ALA A 740 -14.24 -6.80 25.95
CA ALA A 740 -14.89 -7.38 24.78
C ALA A 740 -16.39 -7.10 24.76
N VAL A 741 -16.97 -7.12 23.56
CA VAL A 741 -18.42 -7.10 23.32
C VAL A 741 -18.81 -8.21 22.35
N ALA A 742 -20.04 -8.70 22.46
CA ALA A 742 -20.63 -9.62 21.49
C ALA A 742 -22.14 -9.43 21.43
N GLY A 743 -22.70 -9.71 20.25
CA GLY A 743 -24.11 -9.46 19.98
C GLY A 743 -24.49 -8.00 20.20
N ARG A 744 -25.72 -7.77 20.66
CA ARG A 744 -26.27 -6.40 20.83
C ARG A 744 -26.15 -5.86 22.25
N THR A 745 -25.88 -6.71 23.24
CA THR A 745 -26.04 -6.35 24.66
C THR A 745 -24.97 -6.90 25.61
N HIS A 746 -24.15 -7.86 25.17
CA HIS A 746 -23.22 -8.54 26.06
C HIS A 746 -21.83 -7.88 26.04
N GLY A 747 -21.25 -7.69 27.21
CA GLY A 747 -19.93 -7.08 27.37
C GLY A 747 -19.16 -7.71 28.53
N TRP A 748 -17.84 -7.69 28.45
CA TRP A 748 -16.94 -8.28 29.44
C TRP A 748 -15.73 -7.39 29.70
N ILE A 749 -15.28 -7.38 30.95
CA ILE A 749 -14.05 -6.74 31.42
C ILE A 749 -13.23 -7.80 32.15
N ALA A 750 -11.97 -7.94 31.78
CA ALA A 750 -11.04 -8.86 32.42
C ALA A 750 -10.13 -8.11 33.42
N THR A 751 -9.95 -8.67 34.62
CA THR A 751 -9.24 -8.01 35.73
C THR A 751 -8.06 -8.84 36.25
N GLY A 752 -7.19 -8.18 37.01
CA GLY A 752 -6.02 -8.72 37.69
C GLY A 752 -5.71 -7.93 38.96
N GLY A 753 -4.45 -7.90 39.40
CA GLY A 753 -3.99 -7.05 40.53
C GLY A 753 -4.32 -7.62 41.91
N GLY A 754 -5.54 -8.16 42.07
CA GLY A 754 -6.03 -8.76 43.31
C GLY A 754 -5.55 -10.20 43.52
N ARG A 755 -6.10 -10.87 44.53
CA ARG A 755 -5.74 -12.27 44.87
C ARG A 755 -6.08 -13.31 43.80
N GLU A 756 -7.03 -13.01 42.92
CA GLU A 756 -7.49 -13.89 41.82
C GLU A 756 -7.93 -13.05 40.61
N ALA A 757 -7.80 -13.60 39.41
CA ALA A 757 -8.28 -12.95 38.19
C ALA A 757 -9.80 -13.15 38.03
N ARG A 758 -10.53 -12.06 37.75
CA ARG A 758 -11.99 -12.08 37.59
C ARG A 758 -12.42 -11.55 36.21
N VAL A 759 -13.67 -11.82 35.87
CA VAL A 759 -14.34 -11.27 34.70
C VAL A 759 -15.64 -10.62 35.15
N LEU A 760 -15.75 -9.31 34.93
CA LEU A 760 -17.03 -8.61 35.05
C LEU A 760 -17.77 -8.79 33.72
N ARG A 761 -19.07 -9.09 33.79
CA ARG A 761 -19.92 -9.33 32.62
C ARG A 761 -21.25 -8.60 32.72
N THR A 762 -21.75 -8.14 31.57
CA THR A 762 -23.06 -7.53 31.41
C THR A 762 -23.82 -8.23 30.28
N ALA A 763 -25.15 -8.26 30.37
CA ALA A 763 -26.04 -8.74 29.31
C ALA A 763 -27.09 -7.68 28.91
N ASP A 764 -26.99 -6.46 29.46
CA ASP A 764 -27.99 -5.39 29.35
C ASP A 764 -27.41 -4.06 28.83
N ARG A 765 -26.33 -4.15 28.04
CA ARG A 765 -25.53 -3.02 27.53
C ARG A 765 -24.81 -2.23 28.62
N GLY A 766 -24.32 -2.91 29.66
CA GLY A 766 -23.53 -2.28 30.71
C GLY A 766 -24.36 -1.41 31.65
N ARG A 767 -25.66 -1.69 31.80
CA ARG A 767 -26.50 -1.06 32.83
C ARG A 767 -26.27 -1.71 34.18
N SER A 768 -26.06 -3.03 34.20
CA SER A 768 -25.66 -3.79 35.38
C SER A 768 -24.57 -4.81 35.05
N TRP A 769 -23.78 -5.13 36.06
CA TRP A 769 -22.64 -6.03 35.95
C TRP A 769 -22.69 -7.14 36.99
N GLN A 770 -22.22 -8.32 36.59
CA GLN A 770 -22.00 -9.48 37.45
C GLN A 770 -20.53 -9.86 37.37
N VAL A 771 -20.02 -10.58 38.37
CA VAL A 771 -18.61 -11.00 38.39
C VAL A 771 -18.50 -12.52 38.49
N ALA A 772 -17.55 -13.09 37.75
CA ALA A 772 -17.17 -14.49 37.83
C ALA A 772 -15.66 -14.61 38.13
N SER A 773 -15.30 -15.53 39.02
CA SER A 773 -13.89 -15.92 39.19
C SER A 773 -13.50 -16.90 38.08
N ALA A 774 -12.28 -16.75 37.56
CA ALA A 774 -11.73 -17.69 36.60
C ALA A 774 -10.84 -18.77 37.24
N GLY A 775 -10.69 -18.79 38.57
CA GLY A 775 -9.91 -19.81 39.27
C GLY A 775 -8.41 -19.78 39.00
N ILE A 776 -7.86 -18.61 38.61
CA ILE A 776 -6.41 -18.38 38.47
C ILE A 776 -5.96 -17.38 39.54
N SER A 777 -4.89 -17.72 40.27
CA SER A 777 -4.22 -16.80 41.18
C SER A 777 -3.67 -15.58 40.43
N ALA A 778 -3.93 -14.40 40.99
CA ALA A 778 -3.45 -13.12 40.47
C ALA A 778 -2.60 -12.42 41.53
N GLY A 779 -2.07 -11.26 41.18
CA GLY A 779 -1.29 -10.41 42.07
C GLY A 779 -1.03 -9.05 41.43
N PRO A 780 -0.25 -8.17 42.07
CA PRO A 780 -0.08 -6.78 41.61
C PRO A 780 0.37 -6.63 40.15
N SER A 781 1.07 -7.63 39.62
CA SER A 781 1.54 -7.69 38.23
C SER A 781 0.95 -8.83 37.40
N ALA A 782 0.03 -9.61 37.98
CA ALA A 782 -0.50 -10.84 37.40
C ALA A 782 -2.03 -10.82 37.29
N GLY A 783 -2.56 -11.44 36.24
CA GLY A 783 -3.99 -11.52 35.99
C GLY A 783 -4.30 -11.70 34.51
N PHE A 784 -5.53 -11.40 34.10
CA PHE A 784 -5.89 -11.40 32.68
C PHE A 784 -5.41 -10.13 31.99
N PHE A 785 -4.73 -10.29 30.85
CA PHE A 785 -4.33 -9.18 29.99
C PHE A 785 -5.25 -9.04 28.76
N GLY A 786 -5.95 -10.10 28.37
CA GLY A 786 -6.84 -10.04 27.23
C GLY A 786 -8.02 -10.99 27.35
N ILE A 787 -9.14 -10.61 26.75
CA ILE A 787 -10.38 -11.38 26.67
C ILE A 787 -11.04 -11.14 25.31
N ALA A 788 -11.59 -12.19 24.70
CA ALA A 788 -12.29 -12.08 23.42
C ALA A 788 -13.45 -13.08 23.35
N PHE A 789 -14.57 -12.68 22.75
CA PHE A 789 -15.78 -13.48 22.62
C PHE A 789 -16.20 -13.63 21.17
N ALA A 790 -16.27 -14.87 20.68
CA ALA A 790 -16.69 -15.18 19.32
C ALA A 790 -18.21 -15.02 19.13
N ASP A 791 -18.96 -15.16 20.22
CA ASP A 791 -20.40 -14.92 20.34
C ASP A 791 -20.76 -14.70 21.82
N GLU A 792 -22.05 -14.59 22.16
CA GLU A 792 -22.51 -14.32 23.54
C GLU A 792 -22.13 -15.42 24.56
N ARG A 793 -21.67 -16.59 24.12
CA ARG A 793 -21.40 -17.75 24.98
C ARG A 793 -19.94 -18.19 24.97
N ARG A 794 -19.28 -18.15 23.81
CA ARG A 794 -17.96 -18.73 23.58
C ARG A 794 -16.88 -17.67 23.62
N GLY A 795 -16.06 -17.70 24.67
CA GLY A 795 -14.98 -16.75 24.88
C GLY A 795 -13.66 -17.37 25.30
N ILE A 796 -12.60 -16.58 25.18
CA ILE A 796 -11.23 -16.91 25.56
C ILE A 796 -10.63 -15.76 26.36
N ALA A 797 -9.76 -16.06 27.32
CA ALA A 797 -8.98 -15.10 28.06
C ALA A 797 -7.53 -15.58 28.21
N VAL A 798 -6.59 -14.63 28.19
CA VAL A 798 -5.15 -14.88 28.31
C VAL A 798 -4.61 -14.22 29.56
N ALA A 799 -3.92 -14.99 30.39
CA ALA A 799 -3.36 -14.55 31.67
C ALA A 799 -1.83 -14.67 31.71
N GLY A 800 -1.18 -13.81 32.49
CA GLY A 800 0.27 -13.85 32.71
C GLY A 800 0.71 -13.00 33.91
N ASP A 801 2.02 -12.71 33.97
CA ASP A 801 2.64 -11.77 34.93
C ASP A 801 3.71 -10.94 34.21
N TYR A 802 3.52 -9.61 34.13
CA TYR A 802 4.42 -8.75 33.35
C TYR A 802 5.83 -8.58 33.96
N THR A 803 6.03 -8.96 35.22
CA THR A 803 7.35 -8.89 35.89
C THR A 803 8.22 -10.10 35.61
N ILE A 804 7.66 -11.17 35.02
CA ILE A 804 8.36 -12.43 34.75
C ILE A 804 8.63 -12.52 33.24
N PRO A 805 9.81 -12.08 32.74
CA PRO A 805 10.03 -11.84 31.31
C PRO A 805 10.04 -13.12 30.47
N ARG A 806 10.16 -14.30 31.10
CA ARG A 806 10.24 -15.63 30.45
C ARG A 806 9.48 -16.69 31.24
N SER A 807 8.20 -16.44 31.53
CA SER A 807 7.34 -17.47 32.12
C SER A 807 7.20 -18.66 31.14
N ARG A 808 7.42 -19.89 31.63
CA ARG A 808 6.82 -21.11 31.06
C ARG A 808 5.46 -21.31 31.76
N GLY A 809 4.48 -20.44 31.51
CA GLY A 809 3.31 -20.43 32.39
C GLY A 809 2.06 -19.66 31.96
N ASP A 810 2.03 -18.98 30.81
CA ASP A 810 0.82 -18.26 30.37
C ASP A 810 -0.36 -19.23 30.23
N VAL A 811 -1.49 -18.83 30.83
CA VAL A 811 -2.69 -19.65 30.93
C VAL A 811 -3.75 -19.11 29.99
N THR A 812 -4.16 -19.95 29.04
CA THR A 812 -5.35 -19.70 28.24
C THR A 812 -6.56 -20.31 28.92
N MET A 813 -7.58 -19.50 29.16
CA MET A 813 -8.87 -19.90 29.71
C MET A 813 -9.95 -19.77 28.66
N VAL A 814 -10.91 -20.68 28.64
CA VAL A 814 -12.07 -20.64 27.74
C VAL A 814 -13.36 -20.78 28.53
N THR A 815 -14.43 -20.21 27.98
CA THR A 815 -15.79 -20.28 28.51
C THR A 815 -16.76 -20.65 27.40
N ALA A 816 -17.79 -21.44 27.70
CA ALA A 816 -18.85 -21.80 26.76
C ALA A 816 -20.25 -21.34 27.23
N ASP A 817 -20.29 -20.56 28.30
CA ASP A 817 -21.51 -20.10 28.97
C ASP A 817 -21.53 -18.59 29.21
N GLY A 818 -20.75 -17.83 28.44
CA GLY A 818 -20.75 -16.36 28.48
C GLY A 818 -19.89 -15.79 29.61
N GLY A 819 -18.85 -16.52 30.02
CA GLY A 819 -17.91 -16.10 31.06
C GLY A 819 -18.41 -16.36 32.48
N ILE A 820 -19.40 -17.25 32.67
CA ILE A 820 -19.88 -17.66 34.00
C ILE A 820 -18.90 -18.67 34.60
N THR A 821 -18.51 -19.66 33.81
CA THR A 821 -17.48 -20.63 34.18
C THR A 821 -16.32 -20.59 33.19
N TRP A 822 -15.12 -20.80 33.72
CA TRP A 822 -13.88 -20.79 32.96
C TRP A 822 -13.12 -22.09 33.19
N ARG A 823 -12.60 -22.66 32.10
CA ARG A 823 -11.75 -23.84 32.13
C ARG A 823 -10.42 -23.54 31.44
N ARG A 824 -9.35 -24.14 31.95
CA ARG A 824 -8.05 -24.09 31.29
C ARG A 824 -8.12 -24.89 29.98
N ALA A 825 -7.69 -24.28 28.88
CA ALA A 825 -7.67 -24.92 27.57
C ALA A 825 -6.31 -25.55 27.28
N SER A 826 -5.31 -24.72 26.92
CA SER A 826 -3.96 -25.15 26.55
C SER A 826 -2.90 -24.16 27.03
N LYS A 827 -1.62 -24.54 26.92
CA LYS A 827 -0.49 -23.66 27.23
C LYS A 827 -0.06 -22.91 25.99
N TRP A 828 0.21 -21.62 26.15
CA TRP A 828 0.74 -20.75 25.10
C TRP A 828 2.07 -21.30 24.54
N PRO A 829 2.28 -21.33 23.20
CA PRO A 829 3.40 -22.02 22.58
C PRO A 829 4.72 -21.21 22.58
N SER A 830 4.72 -19.96 23.08
CA SER A 830 5.92 -19.11 23.11
C SER A 830 6.38 -18.75 24.52
N THR A 831 7.66 -18.42 24.65
CA THR A 831 8.24 -17.94 25.92
C THR A 831 7.92 -16.46 26.12
N GLY A 832 7.19 -16.11 27.19
CA GLY A 832 6.91 -14.74 27.65
C GLY A 832 5.49 -14.21 27.37
N ILE A 833 5.14 -13.10 28.06
CA ILE A 833 3.76 -12.63 28.29
C ILE A 833 2.96 -12.40 27.01
N THR A 834 1.77 -13.01 26.96
CA THR A 834 0.68 -12.72 26.03
C THR A 834 -0.03 -11.43 26.48
N GLY A 835 0.13 -10.36 25.71
CA GLY A 835 -0.35 -9.01 26.02
C GLY A 835 -1.73 -8.67 25.46
N GLY A 836 -2.32 -9.52 24.60
CA GLY A 836 -3.68 -9.34 24.11
C GLY A 836 -4.18 -10.48 23.21
N VAL A 837 -5.50 -10.61 23.09
CA VAL A 837 -6.18 -11.63 22.27
C VAL A 837 -7.42 -11.03 21.61
N VAL A 838 -7.70 -11.42 20.36
CA VAL A 838 -8.88 -11.00 19.58
C VAL A 838 -9.51 -12.18 18.86
N VAL A 839 -10.79 -12.02 18.50
CA VAL A 839 -11.48 -12.93 17.57
C VAL A 839 -11.06 -12.59 16.16
N VAL A 840 -10.92 -13.61 15.32
CA VAL A 840 -10.72 -13.45 13.88
C VAL A 840 -12.09 -13.54 13.19
N PRO A 841 -12.62 -12.44 12.61
CA PRO A 841 -13.94 -12.45 12.00
C PRO A 841 -14.00 -13.30 10.72
N GLY A 842 -15.15 -13.91 10.44
CA GLY A 842 -15.39 -14.64 9.19
C GLY A 842 -14.78 -16.05 9.12
N ALA A 843 -14.24 -16.57 10.22
CA ALA A 843 -13.89 -17.98 10.33
C ALA A 843 -15.15 -18.86 10.51
N SER A 844 -15.16 -20.05 9.93
CA SER A 844 -16.28 -21.01 10.05
C SER A 844 -16.39 -21.65 11.43
N ARG A 845 -15.36 -21.47 12.27
CA ARG A 845 -15.28 -21.91 13.67
C ARG A 845 -14.68 -20.76 14.49
N PRO A 846 -14.90 -20.71 15.82
CA PRO A 846 -14.25 -19.74 16.69
C PRO A 846 -12.72 -19.78 16.55
N THR A 847 -12.17 -18.74 15.94
CA THR A 847 -10.73 -18.56 15.71
C THR A 847 -10.24 -17.33 16.45
N PHE A 848 -9.08 -17.44 17.08
CA PHE A 848 -8.47 -16.37 17.86
C PHE A 848 -7.05 -16.08 17.42
N ALA A 849 -6.65 -14.81 17.51
CA ALA A 849 -5.29 -14.36 17.33
C ALA A 849 -4.82 -13.64 18.60
N ALA A 850 -3.58 -13.86 19.01
CA ALA A 850 -3.02 -13.24 20.19
C ALA A 850 -1.60 -12.73 19.96
N VAL A 851 -1.21 -11.73 20.73
CA VAL A 851 0.10 -11.05 20.67
C VAL A 851 0.75 -11.00 22.03
N GLY A 852 2.07 -10.86 22.02
CA GLY A 852 2.85 -10.65 23.23
C GLY A 852 4.23 -10.09 22.97
N ALA A 853 5.03 -10.01 24.03
CA ALA A 853 6.38 -9.48 23.97
C ALA A 853 7.31 -10.26 23.01
N TYR A 854 6.93 -11.48 22.65
CA TYR A 854 7.74 -12.44 21.88
C TYR A 854 7.02 -13.06 20.68
N GLY A 855 6.00 -12.38 20.15
CA GLY A 855 5.40 -12.75 18.87
C GLY A 855 3.88 -12.81 18.85
N THR A 856 3.37 -13.52 17.86
CA THR A 856 1.93 -13.78 17.67
C THR A 856 1.64 -15.27 17.72
N ALA A 857 0.41 -15.66 18.00
CA ALA A 857 -0.08 -17.02 17.74
C ALA A 857 -1.57 -17.02 17.36
N PHE A 858 -2.00 -18.11 16.73
CA PHE A 858 -3.36 -18.31 16.22
C PHE A 858 -3.93 -19.62 16.74
N SER A 859 -5.22 -19.65 17.06
CA SER A 859 -5.94 -20.87 17.43
C SER A 859 -7.21 -20.99 16.59
N THR A 860 -7.41 -22.13 15.93
CA THR A 860 -8.58 -22.41 15.06
C THR A 860 -9.51 -23.48 15.62
N ASP A 861 -9.22 -23.95 16.84
CA ASP A 861 -9.93 -25.02 17.55
C ASP A 861 -10.39 -24.56 18.94
N PHE A 862 -10.81 -23.29 19.04
CA PHE A 862 -11.34 -22.70 20.26
C PHE A 862 -10.36 -22.73 21.44
N GLY A 863 -9.10 -22.38 21.19
CA GLY A 863 -8.05 -22.26 22.21
C GLY A 863 -7.40 -23.58 22.63
N ALA A 864 -7.77 -24.71 22.02
CA ALA A 864 -7.24 -26.02 22.38
C ALA A 864 -5.80 -26.23 21.88
N THR A 865 -5.45 -25.68 20.72
CA THR A 865 -4.08 -25.62 20.22
C THR A 865 -3.78 -24.23 19.65
N TRP A 866 -2.49 -23.88 19.64
CA TRP A 866 -2.00 -22.61 19.13
C TRP A 866 -0.84 -22.81 18.17
N THR A 867 -0.97 -22.24 16.98
CA THR A 867 0.08 -22.16 15.97
C THR A 867 0.84 -20.85 16.12
N ARG A 868 2.16 -20.93 16.29
CA ARG A 868 3.01 -19.74 16.40
C ARG A 868 3.04 -18.98 15.07
N GLY A 869 2.93 -17.66 15.13
CA GLY A 869 3.15 -16.75 14.02
C GLY A 869 4.54 -16.08 14.10
N ASP A 870 4.57 -14.76 14.21
CA ASP A 870 5.82 -13.98 14.25
C ASP A 870 6.55 -14.08 15.61
N THR A 871 7.73 -13.45 15.72
CA THR A 871 8.55 -13.39 16.95
C THR A 871 8.80 -11.95 17.44
N LEU A 872 8.33 -10.94 16.72
CA LEU A 872 8.46 -9.54 17.05
C LEU A 872 7.64 -9.19 18.29
N THR A 873 8.18 -8.28 19.10
CA THR A 873 7.46 -7.67 20.23
C THR A 873 6.29 -6.83 19.72
N LEU A 874 5.08 -7.22 20.12
CA LEU A 874 3.82 -6.58 19.74
C LEU A 874 2.95 -6.37 20.97
N TYR A 875 2.15 -5.31 20.95
CA TYR A 875 1.34 -4.87 22.08
C TYR A 875 -0.15 -4.91 21.80
N ALA A 876 -0.58 -4.71 20.54
CA ALA A 876 -1.99 -4.79 20.15
C ALA A 876 -2.13 -5.51 18.81
N ILE A 877 -3.31 -6.10 18.58
CA ILE A 877 -3.67 -6.83 17.37
C ILE A 877 -5.17 -6.67 17.12
N ASP A 878 -5.56 -6.59 15.87
CA ASP A 878 -6.97 -6.64 15.48
C ASP A 878 -7.13 -7.18 14.05
N PHE A 879 -8.28 -7.77 13.76
CA PHE A 879 -8.63 -8.34 12.45
C PHE A 879 -9.93 -7.77 11.94
N ALA A 880 -9.91 -7.23 10.71
CA ALA A 880 -11.13 -6.79 10.04
C ALA A 880 -11.90 -7.97 9.43
N VAL A 881 -11.16 -8.94 8.88
CA VAL A 881 -11.67 -10.18 8.26
C VAL A 881 -10.64 -11.29 8.44
N ARG A 882 -11.02 -12.54 8.17
CA ARG A 882 -10.20 -13.73 8.39
C ARG A 882 -8.73 -13.59 7.95
N ASP A 883 -8.54 -13.01 6.78
CA ASP A 883 -7.25 -12.97 6.09
C ASP A 883 -6.65 -11.54 6.07
N THR A 884 -7.19 -10.62 6.87
CA THR A 884 -6.66 -9.26 6.97
C THR A 884 -6.77 -8.71 8.38
N GLY A 885 -5.60 -8.52 8.98
CA GLY A 885 -5.44 -7.96 10.32
C GLY A 885 -4.18 -7.11 10.41
N TRP A 886 -3.96 -6.54 11.59
CA TRP A 886 -2.80 -5.70 11.87
C TRP A 886 -2.35 -5.94 13.30
N ALA A 887 -1.07 -5.69 13.54
CA ALA A 887 -0.49 -5.69 14.86
C ALA A 887 0.47 -4.52 15.03
N VAL A 888 0.56 -3.99 16.23
CA VAL A 888 1.39 -2.80 16.51
C VAL A 888 2.26 -2.98 17.73
N GLY A 889 3.30 -2.16 17.84
CA GLY A 889 4.25 -2.27 18.94
C GLY A 889 5.19 -1.07 19.09
N PRO A 890 6.38 -1.27 19.68
CA PRO A 890 7.28 -0.19 20.04
C PRO A 890 7.92 0.47 18.82
N ARG A 891 8.41 1.70 18.97
CA ARG A 891 9.25 2.41 17.98
C ARG A 891 8.58 2.57 16.61
N GLY A 892 7.30 2.95 16.60
CA GLY A 892 6.51 3.16 15.39
C GLY A 892 6.11 1.88 14.66
N ARG A 893 6.21 0.72 15.31
CA ARG A 893 5.98 -0.56 14.64
C ARG A 893 4.50 -0.77 14.35
N ILE A 894 4.22 -1.00 13.08
CA ILE A 894 2.92 -1.47 12.57
C ILE A 894 3.21 -2.62 11.61
N LEU A 895 2.42 -3.69 11.68
CA LEU A 895 2.44 -4.81 10.75
C LEU A 895 1.04 -5.06 10.21
N ASN A 896 0.96 -5.47 8.96
CA ASN A 896 -0.25 -5.94 8.31
C ASN A 896 -0.13 -7.45 8.10
N PHE A 897 -1.16 -8.19 8.47
CA PHE A 897 -1.24 -9.62 8.23
C PHE A 897 -1.64 -9.88 6.77
N ARG A 898 -0.85 -10.71 6.09
CA ARG A 898 -1.15 -11.24 4.76
C ARG A 898 -1.04 -12.75 4.84
N GLY A 899 -2.09 -13.45 4.48
CA GLY A 899 -2.18 -14.87 4.77
C GLY A 899 -3.60 -15.35 4.89
N SER A 900 -3.79 -16.66 4.79
CA SER A 900 -4.94 -17.29 5.42
C SER A 900 -4.50 -17.83 6.77
N ILE A 901 -5.29 -17.57 7.81
CA ILE A 901 -5.01 -18.17 9.12
C ILE A 901 -5.12 -19.71 8.98
N PRO A 902 -4.08 -20.46 9.43
CA PRO A 902 -3.95 -21.91 9.25
C PRO A 902 -5.17 -22.75 9.57
#